data_AF-A0AAD4GCY1-F1
#
_entry.id   AF-A0AAD4GCY1-F1
#
_cell.length_a   1.000
_cell.length_b   1.000
_cell.length_c   1.000
_cell.angle_alpha   90.00
_cell.angle_beta   90.00
_cell.angle_gamma   90.00
#
_symmetry.space_group_name_H-M   'P 1'
#
loop_
_entity.id
_entity.type
_entity.pdbx_description
1 polymer ?
#
loop_
_entity_poly.entity_id
_entity_poly.type
_entity_poly.pdbx_seq_one_letter_code
_entity_poly.pdbx_strand_id
1 'polypeptide(L)'
;MVFCGRAFRFLRGLFVPLAAIFAFSSLLTFVFILYQPTPGPGLSQRLGWQSWDAVTTVDYFEDGGQDPGPGSTPQDQPLSNTSWWNVSMPGEDTSSYPTDAWVPLWPHDTGLSEMAITRCFVPPGFVGDMCAPETTPEMDAIKGKWVRVDRDLNEENGIWSLSIYYRRTRRLDIPLITDLQLLPPGEEPTPPTDSWVKVEHSIRDGVMRTEPLFLWYKMGKTMQEMNAEEKNNIITELDVLFGEDRPWFGFEKLEPAVTPEQEGRISSIFVTYRRGVKPVPRAPPLHFSKDGRFRILQVADLHFSVSRGACRDTVFDPCQGSDNLTNSLLGRVLDTEKPDLVVFSGDQLNGQGTSWDPKSVLAKFAAEVTDRKIPWAAVFGNHDEENGDVKAEQVRMMQALPYSLVERGPKDIHGVGNYVLKVRSADSSMTHLLTLYFLDSGSYSKGYLDWFGYFFPTEYDWIHTNQIEWFLQQSSSIESIERPFQPDTSDGLWERQSDQIAPMTKHAKPNALMFFHIPLQESYGMPDKDSRTGAPLDIGLHGLEGPGSAKKSDGMFEKGLLKALESEHKAGGAIPEVKVVANGHCHITEDCKRVQDVWLCFGGGGSYSGYGKVGFDRRFRVYDISNYGETIKTYKRTEHDEVLDEFVLAGSGAAPYNSE
;
A
#
# COMPACT_ATOMS: atom_id res chain seq x y z
N MET A 1 -19.47 72.50 -20.22
CA MET A 1 -19.07 71.21 -19.60
C MET A 1 -20.12 70.09 -19.68
N VAL A 2 -21.11 70.13 -20.60
CA VAL A 2 -22.16 69.08 -20.69
C VAL A 2 -21.99 68.15 -21.91
N PHE A 3 -21.23 68.58 -22.94
CA PHE A 3 -21.04 67.81 -24.17
C PHE A 3 -20.03 66.64 -24.03
N CYS A 4 -18.95 66.82 -23.25
CA CYS A 4 -17.94 65.78 -23.04
C CYS A 4 -18.46 64.55 -22.26
N GLY A 5 -19.38 64.76 -21.31
CA GLY A 5 -19.93 63.67 -20.49
C GLY A 5 -20.86 62.71 -21.25
N ARG A 6 -21.52 63.19 -22.33
CA ARG A 6 -22.37 62.34 -23.18
C ARG A 6 -21.56 61.47 -24.13
N ALA A 7 -20.47 62.00 -24.70
CA ALA A 7 -19.55 61.24 -25.54
C ALA A 7 -18.86 60.10 -24.76
N PHE A 8 -18.42 60.38 -23.53
CA PHE A 8 -17.79 59.35 -22.68
C PHE A 8 -18.76 58.26 -22.24
N ARG A 9 -20.05 58.57 -21.98
CA ARG A 9 -21.06 57.55 -21.69
C ARG A 9 -21.39 56.69 -22.91
N PHE A 10 -21.42 57.29 -24.10
CA PHE A 10 -21.64 56.55 -25.34
C PHE A 10 -20.48 55.60 -25.65
N LEU A 11 -19.24 56.08 -25.52
CA LEU A 11 -18.04 55.24 -25.69
C LEU A 11 -18.00 54.12 -24.64
N ARG A 12 -18.30 54.40 -23.37
CA ARG A 12 -18.36 53.36 -22.33
C ARG A 12 -19.48 52.35 -22.57
N GLY A 13 -20.63 52.79 -23.09
CA GLY A 13 -21.75 51.92 -23.47
C GLY A 13 -21.46 51.00 -24.66
N LEU A 14 -20.49 51.34 -25.52
CA LEU A 14 -20.04 50.52 -26.64
C LEU A 14 -18.86 49.61 -26.26
N PHE A 15 -17.87 50.14 -25.55
CA PHE A 15 -16.63 49.41 -25.24
C PHE A 15 -16.82 48.32 -24.19
N VAL A 16 -17.70 48.51 -23.20
CA VAL A 16 -17.96 47.49 -22.16
C VAL A 16 -18.58 46.21 -22.75
N PRO A 17 -19.66 46.26 -23.56
CA PRO A 17 -20.21 45.05 -24.16
C PRO A 17 -19.28 44.43 -25.21
N LEU A 18 -18.54 45.23 -25.99
CA LEU A 18 -17.54 44.70 -26.93
C LEU A 18 -16.40 43.97 -26.21
N ALA A 19 -15.88 44.52 -25.12
CA ALA A 19 -14.84 43.87 -24.31
C ALA A 19 -15.36 42.58 -23.66
N ALA A 20 -16.62 42.58 -23.18
CA ALA A 20 -17.24 41.38 -22.61
C ALA A 20 -17.44 40.29 -23.67
N ILE A 21 -17.89 40.64 -24.88
CA ILE A 21 -18.01 39.69 -26.00
C ILE A 21 -16.64 39.14 -26.40
N PHE A 22 -15.61 39.99 -26.46
CA PHE A 22 -14.27 39.55 -26.82
C PHE A 22 -13.67 38.63 -25.75
N ALA A 23 -13.84 38.97 -24.47
CA ALA A 23 -13.40 38.14 -23.35
C ALA A 23 -14.14 36.80 -23.30
N PHE A 24 -15.46 36.80 -23.51
CA PHE A 24 -16.27 35.58 -23.51
C PHE A 24 -15.96 34.68 -24.72
N SER A 25 -15.78 35.26 -25.91
CA SER A 25 -15.35 34.52 -27.10
C SER A 25 -13.93 33.96 -26.95
N SER A 26 -13.01 34.71 -26.31
CA SER A 26 -11.66 34.25 -26.03
C SER A 26 -11.66 33.12 -24.99
N LEU A 27 -12.51 33.21 -23.96
CA LEU A 27 -12.71 32.16 -22.97
C LEU A 27 -13.31 30.90 -23.59
N LEU A 28 -14.31 31.03 -24.46
CA LEU A 28 -14.88 29.90 -25.20
C LEU A 28 -13.86 29.26 -26.15
N THR A 29 -13.06 30.07 -26.83
CA THR A 29 -11.96 29.57 -27.68
C THR A 29 -10.92 28.86 -26.83
N PHE A 30 -10.59 29.39 -25.66
CA PHE A 30 -9.73 28.69 -24.71
C PHE A 30 -10.35 27.37 -24.30
N VAL A 31 -11.58 27.33 -23.77
CA VAL A 31 -12.23 26.12 -23.24
C VAL A 31 -12.53 25.05 -24.29
N PHE A 32 -12.91 25.43 -25.51
CA PHE A 32 -13.37 24.47 -26.52
C PHE A 32 -12.36 24.19 -27.64
N ILE A 33 -11.39 25.08 -27.87
CA ILE A 33 -10.41 24.93 -28.96
C ILE A 33 -9.00 24.71 -28.41
N LEU A 34 -8.57 25.44 -27.38
CA LEU A 34 -7.18 25.42 -26.91
C LEU A 34 -6.94 24.57 -25.64
N TYR A 35 -7.95 24.43 -24.79
CA TYR A 35 -7.95 23.71 -23.53
C TYR A 35 -8.72 22.40 -23.75
N GLN A 36 -7.99 21.33 -24.05
CA GLN A 36 -8.54 19.98 -24.10
C GLN A 36 -8.07 19.20 -22.86
N PRO A 37 -8.79 19.27 -21.73
CA PRO A 37 -8.52 18.39 -20.62
C PRO A 37 -9.13 17.03 -20.98
N THR A 38 -8.25 16.07 -21.26
CA THR A 38 -8.50 14.64 -21.52
C THR A 38 -9.08 14.28 -22.91
N PRO A 39 -8.40 13.40 -23.67
CA PRO A 39 -9.02 12.67 -24.77
C PRO A 39 -10.03 11.68 -24.19
N GLY A 40 -11.26 11.68 -24.73
CA GLY A 40 -12.23 10.61 -24.49
C GLY A 40 -11.71 9.24 -24.98
N PRO A 41 -12.36 8.13 -24.59
CA PRO A 41 -11.79 6.78 -24.66
C PRO A 41 -11.74 6.15 -26.07
N GLY A 42 -11.82 6.95 -27.13
CA GLY A 42 -11.86 6.47 -28.50
C GLY A 42 -10.63 6.85 -29.31
N LEU A 43 -9.64 5.95 -29.33
CA LEU A 43 -8.66 5.80 -30.41
C LEU A 43 -7.78 7.02 -30.73
N SER A 44 -6.78 7.24 -29.87
CA SER A 44 -5.44 7.60 -30.35
C SER A 44 -4.44 6.73 -29.61
N GLN A 45 -4.13 5.56 -30.19
CA GLN A 45 -2.88 4.90 -29.87
C GLN A 45 -1.79 5.83 -30.41
N ARG A 46 -1.14 6.56 -29.50
CA ARG A 46 0.15 7.19 -29.80
C ARG A 46 1.10 6.04 -30.10
N LEU A 47 1.22 5.68 -31.38
CA LEU A 47 2.36 4.95 -31.89
C LEU A 47 3.58 5.76 -31.46
N GLY A 48 4.27 5.28 -30.42
CA GLY A 48 5.39 5.97 -29.82
C GLY A 48 6.40 6.35 -30.89
N TRP A 49 7.18 7.40 -30.67
CA TRP A 49 8.22 7.85 -31.59
C TRP A 49 9.34 6.79 -31.82
N GLN A 50 9.34 5.69 -31.06
CA GLN A 50 10.16 4.48 -31.27
C GLN A 50 9.38 3.28 -31.85
N SER A 51 8.17 3.47 -32.37
CA SER A 51 7.38 2.42 -33.03
C SER A 51 7.90 2.16 -34.45
N TRP A 52 9.11 1.63 -34.54
CA TRP A 52 9.56 0.88 -35.70
C TRP A 52 9.93 -0.51 -35.20
N ASP A 53 9.09 -1.48 -35.57
CA ASP A 53 9.29 -2.92 -35.49
C ASP A 53 9.59 -3.52 -34.11
N ALA A 54 8.52 -3.77 -33.34
CA ALA A 54 8.48 -5.01 -32.57
C ALA A 54 8.24 -6.17 -33.54
N VAL A 55 9.25 -6.52 -34.34
CA VAL A 55 9.30 -7.88 -34.89
C VAL A 55 9.89 -8.73 -33.78
N THR A 56 9.03 -9.14 -32.85
CA THR A 56 9.32 -10.33 -32.04
C THR A 56 9.45 -11.48 -33.03
N THR A 57 10.66 -12.00 -33.20
CA THR A 57 10.82 -13.38 -33.66
C THR A 57 10.25 -14.23 -32.54
N VAL A 58 8.99 -14.62 -32.69
CA VAL A 58 8.43 -15.71 -31.92
C VAL A 58 9.25 -16.93 -32.32
N ASP A 59 10.18 -17.34 -31.46
CA ASP A 59 10.82 -18.65 -31.56
C ASP A 59 9.72 -19.68 -31.26
N TYR A 60 8.98 -20.05 -32.30
CA TYR A 60 8.27 -21.32 -32.34
C TYR A 60 9.35 -22.41 -32.52
N PHE A 61 9.31 -23.42 -31.64
CA PHE A 61 10.20 -24.60 -31.53
C PHE A 61 11.50 -24.31 -30.74
N GLU A 62 11.84 -25.00 -29.65
CA GLU A 62 11.59 -26.40 -29.27
C GLU A 62 11.30 -26.51 -27.76
N ASP A 63 10.12 -26.99 -27.39
CA ASP A 63 9.99 -27.80 -26.18
C ASP A 63 9.56 -29.20 -26.64
N GLY A 64 10.39 -30.19 -26.31
CA GLY A 64 10.28 -31.56 -26.78
C GLY A 64 9.09 -32.29 -26.15
N GLY A 65 7.88 -32.00 -26.62
CA GLY A 65 6.68 -32.77 -26.33
C GLY A 65 6.41 -33.75 -27.47
N GLN A 66 6.59 -35.04 -27.23
CA GLN A 66 6.12 -36.10 -28.13
C GLN A 66 4.60 -36.00 -28.31
N ASP A 67 4.14 -35.90 -29.57
CA ASP A 67 2.74 -36.06 -29.97
C ASP A 67 2.19 -37.44 -29.51
N PRO A 68 1.04 -37.51 -28.83
CA PRO A 68 0.25 -38.73 -28.80
C PRO A 68 -0.69 -38.74 -30.01
N GLY A 69 -0.52 -39.73 -30.89
CA GLY A 69 -1.44 -39.98 -32.00
C GLY A 69 -2.89 -40.25 -31.55
N PRO A 70 -3.87 -40.11 -32.45
CA PRO A 70 -5.28 -40.19 -32.09
C PRO A 70 -5.67 -41.66 -31.88
N GLY A 71 -5.65 -42.12 -30.63
CA GLY A 71 -6.09 -43.47 -30.32
C GLY A 71 -5.58 -44.03 -28.99
N SER A 72 -5.93 -43.40 -27.87
CA SER A 72 -5.94 -44.09 -26.58
C SER A 72 -6.91 -43.42 -25.62
N THR A 73 -7.90 -44.19 -25.20
CA THR A 73 -8.86 -43.92 -24.13
C THR A 73 -8.15 -43.37 -22.88
N PRO A 74 -8.71 -42.37 -22.17
CA PRO A 74 -8.10 -41.88 -20.93
C PRO A 74 -8.10 -43.02 -19.90
N GLN A 75 -6.93 -43.49 -19.50
CA GLN A 75 -6.77 -44.23 -18.26
C GLN A 75 -6.79 -43.23 -17.11
N ASP A 76 -7.70 -43.49 -16.17
CA ASP A 76 -7.83 -42.80 -14.89
C ASP A 76 -6.47 -42.63 -14.19
N GLN A 77 -5.99 -41.39 -14.13
CA GLN A 77 -5.05 -40.94 -13.12
C GLN A 77 -5.87 -40.29 -12.00
N PRO A 78 -5.66 -40.64 -10.72
CA PRO A 78 -6.46 -40.08 -9.65
C PRO A 78 -6.17 -38.57 -9.51
N LEU A 79 -7.23 -37.75 -9.62
CA LEU A 79 -7.26 -36.35 -9.19
C LEU A 79 -6.89 -36.28 -7.71
N SER A 80 -5.62 -36.02 -7.43
CA SER A 80 -5.12 -35.86 -6.07
C SER A 80 -4.18 -34.66 -6.02
N ASN A 81 -4.66 -33.61 -5.33
CA ASN A 81 -3.86 -32.66 -4.55
C ASN A 81 -3.31 -31.36 -5.18
N THR A 82 -3.91 -30.79 -6.22
CA THR A 82 -3.69 -29.38 -6.56
C THR A 82 -4.77 -28.50 -5.93
N SER A 83 -4.40 -27.73 -4.90
CA SER A 83 -5.29 -26.73 -4.28
C SER A 83 -5.66 -25.60 -5.25
N TRP A 84 -6.90 -25.11 -5.18
CA TRP A 84 -7.43 -24.08 -6.10
C TRP A 84 -6.72 -22.72 -6.00
N TRP A 85 -6.07 -22.44 -4.86
CA TRP A 85 -5.31 -21.20 -4.63
C TRP A 85 -3.90 -21.20 -5.22
N ASN A 86 -3.43 -22.31 -5.80
CA ASN A 86 -2.17 -22.36 -6.55
C ASN A 86 -2.38 -21.87 -8.00
N VAL A 87 -2.64 -20.57 -8.16
CA VAL A 87 -2.85 -19.95 -9.48
C VAL A 87 -1.56 -19.35 -10.00
N SER A 88 -1.06 -19.86 -11.13
CA SER A 88 -0.03 -19.20 -11.93
C SER A 88 -0.65 -18.02 -12.68
N MET A 89 -0.20 -16.80 -12.39
CA MET A 89 -0.68 -15.61 -13.09
C MET A 89 0.11 -15.41 -14.39
N PRO A 90 -0.56 -15.06 -15.51
CA PRO A 90 0.12 -14.74 -16.76
C PRO A 90 1.05 -13.53 -16.59
N GLY A 91 2.14 -13.52 -17.35
CA GLY A 91 3.08 -12.40 -17.38
C GLY A 91 2.42 -11.12 -17.90
N GLU A 92 2.87 -9.97 -17.39
CA GLU A 92 2.38 -8.66 -17.80
C GLU A 92 3.04 -8.23 -19.13
N ASP A 93 2.27 -7.66 -20.06
CA ASP A 93 2.78 -7.18 -21.36
C ASP A 93 3.45 -5.79 -21.20
N THR A 94 4.77 -5.84 -21.06
CA THR A 94 5.68 -4.68 -20.90
C THR A 94 5.83 -3.84 -22.17
N SER A 95 5.42 -4.35 -23.33
CA SER A 95 5.63 -3.69 -24.63
C SER A 95 4.88 -2.37 -24.76
N SER A 96 3.83 -2.18 -23.97
CA SER A 96 2.97 -0.99 -23.96
C SER A 96 3.48 0.14 -23.06
N TYR A 97 4.47 -0.12 -22.19
CA TYR A 97 4.93 0.86 -21.22
C TYR A 97 5.63 2.07 -21.87
N PRO A 98 5.48 3.29 -21.34
CA PRO A 98 6.17 4.47 -21.85
C PRO A 98 7.67 4.36 -21.59
N THR A 99 8.49 4.73 -22.57
CA THR A 99 9.95 4.76 -22.44
C THR A 99 10.48 6.13 -22.03
N ASP A 100 9.61 7.15 -22.01
CA ASP A 100 9.92 8.55 -21.74
C ASP A 100 9.26 9.09 -20.45
N ALA A 101 8.96 8.19 -19.50
CA ALA A 101 8.44 8.55 -18.19
C ALA A 101 9.13 7.74 -17.08
N TRP A 102 9.33 8.40 -15.93
CA TRP A 102 9.86 7.75 -14.75
C TRP A 102 8.71 7.07 -13.98
N VAL A 103 8.67 5.74 -14.05
CA VAL A 103 7.61 4.91 -13.45
C VAL A 103 8.24 3.73 -12.71
N PRO A 104 8.91 3.98 -11.57
CA PRO A 104 9.74 2.99 -10.89
C PRO A 104 8.97 1.80 -10.31
N LEU A 105 7.64 1.85 -10.28
CA LEU A 105 6.81 0.71 -9.86
C LEU A 105 6.58 -0.30 -10.99
N TRP A 106 6.80 0.06 -12.25
CA TRP A 106 6.51 -0.80 -13.40
C TRP A 106 7.74 -1.64 -13.78
N PRO A 107 7.57 -2.95 -14.02
CA PRO A 107 8.68 -3.83 -14.35
C PRO A 107 9.04 -3.68 -15.84
N HIS A 108 9.93 -2.73 -16.16
CA HIS A 108 10.45 -2.57 -17.51
C HIS A 108 11.41 -3.71 -17.89
N ASP A 109 11.27 -4.21 -19.12
CA ASP A 109 12.17 -5.18 -19.77
C ASP A 109 13.19 -4.51 -20.71
N THR A 110 13.12 -3.19 -20.83
CA THR A 110 13.97 -2.35 -21.68
C THR A 110 15.09 -1.75 -20.84
N GLY A 111 16.32 -1.93 -21.27
CA GLY A 111 17.48 -1.40 -20.56
C GLY A 111 17.73 0.08 -20.82
N LEU A 112 18.59 0.65 -19.98
CA LEU A 112 19.05 2.03 -20.08
C LEU A 112 20.21 2.12 -21.09
N SER A 113 20.26 3.20 -21.87
CA SER A 113 21.27 3.40 -22.92
C SER A 113 22.28 4.50 -22.60
N GLU A 114 21.91 5.43 -21.72
CA GLU A 114 22.73 6.57 -21.35
C GLU A 114 22.25 7.14 -20.00
N MET A 115 23.18 7.71 -19.24
CA MET A 115 22.90 8.38 -17.97
C MET A 115 23.64 9.71 -17.86
N ALA A 116 23.01 10.66 -17.17
CA ALA A 116 23.57 11.95 -16.84
C ALA A 116 23.10 12.40 -15.45
N ILE A 117 23.85 13.31 -14.84
CA ILE A 117 23.46 14.01 -13.61
C ILE A 117 23.50 15.49 -13.95
N THR A 118 22.45 16.22 -13.63
CA THR A 118 22.41 17.67 -13.87
C THR A 118 22.02 18.44 -12.63
N ARG A 119 22.72 19.56 -12.44
CA ARG A 119 22.39 20.55 -11.41
C ARG A 119 21.33 21.52 -11.93
N CYS A 120 20.42 21.94 -11.06
CA CYS A 120 19.42 22.95 -11.37
C CYS A 120 19.27 23.94 -10.22
N PHE A 121 19.53 25.23 -10.49
CA PHE A 121 19.41 26.30 -9.49
C PHE A 121 17.97 26.57 -9.03
N VAL A 122 16.99 26.12 -9.81
CA VAL A 122 15.57 26.21 -9.47
C VAL A 122 15.03 24.80 -9.41
N PRO A 123 14.29 24.40 -8.36
CA PRO A 123 13.78 23.04 -8.25
C PRO A 123 12.97 22.65 -9.49
N PRO A 124 13.19 21.45 -10.06
CA PRO A 124 12.54 21.01 -11.29
C PRO A 124 11.00 21.01 -11.23
N GLY A 125 10.40 20.96 -10.03
CA GLY A 125 8.96 21.14 -9.84
C GLY A 125 8.41 22.48 -10.33
N PHE A 126 9.24 23.53 -10.42
CA PHE A 126 8.83 24.85 -10.91
C PHE A 126 9.16 25.11 -12.38
N VAL A 127 10.22 24.48 -12.89
CA VAL A 127 10.79 24.77 -14.22
C VAL A 127 10.75 23.58 -15.17
N GLY A 128 10.18 22.46 -14.76
CA GLY A 128 10.14 21.23 -15.55
C GLY A 128 11.55 20.77 -15.92
N ASP A 129 11.74 20.48 -17.20
CA ASP A 129 13.02 19.96 -17.74
C ASP A 129 13.94 21.05 -18.28
N MET A 130 13.83 22.29 -17.81
CA MET A 130 14.74 23.38 -18.21
C MET A 130 16.22 23.07 -17.95
N CYS A 131 16.53 22.21 -16.99
CA CYS A 131 17.88 21.79 -16.64
C CYS A 131 18.21 20.36 -17.12
N ALA A 132 17.38 19.78 -17.99
CA ALA A 132 17.66 18.48 -18.58
C ALA A 132 18.94 18.55 -19.45
N PRO A 133 19.68 17.45 -19.57
CA PRO A 133 20.85 17.42 -20.44
C PRO A 133 20.46 17.71 -21.89
N GLU A 134 21.41 18.25 -22.65
CA GLU A 134 21.18 18.55 -24.07
C GLU A 134 20.79 17.28 -24.86
N THR A 135 19.95 17.47 -25.88
CA THR A 135 19.52 16.40 -26.76
C THR A 135 19.21 16.91 -28.17
N THR A 136 19.28 16.01 -29.15
CA THR A 136 18.80 16.25 -30.52
C THR A 136 17.74 15.20 -30.89
N PRO A 137 16.89 15.47 -31.90
CA PRO A 137 15.93 14.49 -32.39
C PRO A 137 16.58 13.15 -32.80
N GLU A 138 17.80 13.19 -33.34
CA GLU A 138 18.56 11.99 -33.71
C GLU A 138 19.03 11.22 -32.47
N MET A 139 19.51 11.91 -31.44
CA MET A 139 19.88 11.27 -30.17
C MET A 139 18.67 10.63 -29.51
N ASP A 140 17.53 11.32 -29.48
CA ASP A 140 16.29 10.78 -28.95
C ASP A 140 15.90 9.53 -29.74
N ALA A 141 15.82 9.61 -31.07
CA ALA A 141 15.50 8.50 -31.99
C ALA A 141 16.34 7.23 -31.72
N ILE A 142 17.63 7.39 -31.41
CA ILE A 142 18.57 6.29 -31.20
C ILE A 142 18.54 5.80 -29.75
N LYS A 143 18.75 6.71 -28.79
CA LYS A 143 19.04 6.35 -27.40
C LYS A 143 17.82 6.34 -26.50
N GLY A 144 16.71 6.97 -26.84
CA GLY A 144 15.70 7.31 -25.83
C GLY A 144 15.63 8.80 -25.60
N LYS A 145 14.47 9.33 -25.21
CA LYS A 145 14.42 10.66 -24.60
C LYS A 145 15.01 10.61 -23.20
N TRP A 146 15.45 11.77 -22.71
CA TRP A 146 15.81 11.92 -21.31
C TRP A 146 14.58 11.73 -20.41
N VAL A 147 14.76 10.90 -19.38
CA VAL A 147 13.82 10.67 -18.30
C VAL A 147 14.49 11.12 -17.01
N ARG A 148 13.85 12.03 -16.30
CA ARG A 148 14.29 12.50 -14.98
C ARG A 148 13.80 11.54 -13.91
N VAL A 149 14.70 11.08 -13.04
CA VAL A 149 14.31 10.48 -11.76
C VAL A 149 13.75 11.61 -10.89
N ASP A 150 12.45 11.60 -10.63
CA ASP A 150 11.76 12.72 -9.96
C ASP A 150 11.92 12.68 -8.43
N ARG A 151 13.17 12.58 -7.99
CA ARG A 151 13.61 12.55 -6.59
C ARG A 151 14.96 13.23 -6.50
N ASP A 152 15.01 14.35 -5.78
CA ASP A 152 16.21 15.18 -5.68
C ASP A 152 17.26 14.51 -4.80
N LEU A 153 18.48 14.34 -5.34
CA LEU A 153 19.61 13.81 -4.56
C LEU A 153 20.06 14.78 -3.45
N ASN A 154 19.63 16.03 -3.54
CA ASN A 154 20.02 17.12 -2.66
C ASN A 154 18.89 17.58 -1.73
N GLU A 155 17.77 16.84 -1.67
CA GLU A 155 16.54 17.23 -0.96
C GLU A 155 16.77 17.79 0.47
N GLU A 156 17.57 17.11 1.29
CA GLU A 156 17.74 17.50 2.71
C GLU A 156 18.90 18.48 2.98
N ASN A 157 19.92 18.57 2.12
CA ASN A 157 21.16 19.30 2.46
C ASN A 157 21.92 19.90 1.27
N GLY A 158 21.35 19.91 0.07
CA GLY A 158 21.95 20.58 -1.07
C GLY A 158 21.59 22.06 -1.17
N ILE A 159 22.48 22.84 -1.79
CA ILE A 159 22.25 24.27 -2.06
C ILE A 159 21.57 24.54 -3.42
N TRP A 160 21.35 23.49 -4.21
CA TRP A 160 20.58 23.46 -5.45
C TRP A 160 20.09 22.03 -5.71
N SER A 161 19.11 21.88 -6.61
CA SER A 161 18.61 20.55 -6.97
C SER A 161 19.61 19.80 -7.84
N LEU A 162 19.67 18.49 -7.63
CA LEU A 162 20.54 17.57 -8.37
C LEU A 162 19.73 16.35 -8.79
N SER A 163 19.53 16.19 -10.10
CA SER A 163 18.69 15.13 -10.65
C SER A 163 19.48 14.15 -11.48
N ILE A 164 19.12 12.87 -11.37
CA ILE A 164 19.60 11.81 -12.26
C ILE A 164 18.69 11.78 -13.48
N TYR A 165 19.30 11.72 -14.66
CA TYR A 165 18.63 11.51 -15.93
C TYR A 165 19.13 10.21 -16.56
N TYR A 166 18.22 9.46 -17.16
CA TYR A 166 18.57 8.31 -17.99
C TYR A 166 17.84 8.35 -19.33
N ARG A 167 18.35 7.60 -20.30
CA ARG A 167 17.64 7.28 -21.54
C ARG A 167 17.30 5.81 -21.60
N ARG A 168 16.14 5.48 -22.16
CA ARG A 168 15.66 4.12 -22.36
C ARG A 168 15.33 3.92 -23.84
N THR A 169 15.73 2.78 -24.41
CA THR A 169 15.49 2.47 -25.82
C THR A 169 15.01 1.05 -26.01
N ARG A 170 14.12 0.88 -27.00
CA ARG A 170 13.71 -0.43 -27.53
C ARG A 170 14.59 -0.94 -28.67
N ARG A 171 15.52 -0.10 -29.15
CA ARG A 171 16.42 -0.47 -30.23
C ARG A 171 17.29 -1.65 -29.80
N LEU A 172 17.31 -2.68 -30.65
CA LEU A 172 18.02 -3.91 -30.34
C LEU A 172 19.52 -3.82 -30.65
N ASP A 173 19.93 -2.83 -31.46
CA ASP A 173 21.29 -2.59 -31.96
C ASP A 173 22.10 -1.59 -31.12
N ILE A 174 21.56 -1.13 -29.99
CA ILE A 174 22.23 -0.17 -29.10
C ILE A 174 22.77 -0.89 -27.86
N PRO A 175 24.05 -0.69 -27.51
CA PRO A 175 24.60 -1.17 -26.25
C PRO A 175 23.79 -0.67 -25.05
N LEU A 176 23.55 -1.53 -24.06
CA LEU A 176 22.78 -1.18 -22.86
C LEU A 176 23.64 -1.17 -21.60
N ILE A 177 23.21 -0.40 -20.61
CA ILE A 177 23.88 -0.30 -19.32
C ILE A 177 23.68 -1.60 -18.55
N THR A 178 24.80 -2.19 -18.13
CA THR A 178 24.83 -3.48 -17.43
C THR A 178 25.34 -3.37 -16.01
N ASP A 179 26.04 -2.29 -15.65
CA ASP A 179 26.60 -2.13 -14.32
C ASP A 179 26.80 -0.67 -13.94
N LEU A 180 26.84 -0.41 -12.64
CA LEU A 180 26.97 0.92 -12.04
C LEU A 180 28.02 0.90 -10.93
N GLN A 181 28.82 1.96 -10.82
CA GLN A 181 29.78 2.12 -9.74
C GLN A 181 29.91 3.59 -9.33
N LEU A 182 30.11 3.84 -8.04
CA LEU A 182 30.43 5.16 -7.51
C LEU A 182 31.90 5.18 -7.08
N LEU A 183 32.67 6.14 -7.62
CA LEU A 183 34.10 6.25 -7.37
C LEU A 183 34.53 7.68 -7.03
N PRO A 184 35.50 7.85 -6.12
CA PRO A 184 36.06 9.16 -5.80
C PRO A 184 36.89 9.73 -6.96
N PRO A 185 37.35 10.99 -6.87
CA PRO A 185 38.14 11.61 -7.92
C PRO A 185 39.49 10.90 -8.08
N GLY A 186 39.83 10.53 -9.32
CA GLY A 186 41.11 9.90 -9.65
C GLY A 186 41.12 8.37 -9.56
N GLU A 187 40.01 7.74 -9.18
CA GLU A 187 39.83 6.29 -9.26
C GLU A 187 39.05 5.91 -10.53
N GLU A 188 39.33 4.71 -11.05
CA GLU A 188 38.69 4.13 -12.24
C GLU A 188 38.12 2.74 -11.94
N PRO A 189 37.03 2.32 -12.62
CA PRO A 189 36.45 1.00 -12.44
C PRO A 189 37.42 -0.14 -12.73
N THR A 190 37.29 -1.25 -11.99
CA THR A 190 38.10 -2.46 -12.21
C THR A 190 37.22 -3.61 -12.71
N PRO A 191 37.55 -4.30 -13.82
CA PRO A 191 38.72 -4.05 -14.68
C PRO A 191 38.56 -2.74 -15.50
N PRO A 192 39.65 -2.00 -15.75
CA PRO A 192 39.63 -0.85 -16.64
C PRO A 192 39.38 -1.35 -18.06
N THR A 193 38.15 -1.15 -18.53
CA THR A 193 37.70 -1.51 -19.87
C THR A 193 37.18 -0.26 -20.57
N ASP A 194 37.38 -0.14 -21.88
CA ASP A 194 36.91 0.99 -22.70
C ASP A 194 35.38 1.20 -22.67
N SER A 195 34.62 0.26 -22.08
CA SER A 195 33.16 0.30 -21.98
C SER A 195 32.61 1.07 -20.77
N TRP A 196 33.45 1.47 -19.82
CA TRP A 196 33.00 2.27 -18.68
C TRP A 196 32.94 3.74 -19.05
N VAL A 197 31.81 4.37 -18.75
CA VAL A 197 31.57 5.80 -19.01
C VAL A 197 31.42 6.52 -17.67
N LYS A 198 32.23 7.56 -17.47
CA LYS A 198 32.14 8.47 -16.32
C LYS A 198 31.07 9.53 -16.59
N VAL A 199 30.12 9.70 -15.67
CA VAL A 199 29.21 10.85 -15.67
C VAL A 199 29.99 12.10 -15.29
N GLU A 200 29.83 13.17 -16.07
CA GLU A 200 30.62 14.41 -15.95
C GLU A 200 30.47 15.08 -14.58
N HIS A 201 29.23 15.20 -14.10
CA HIS A 201 28.92 15.84 -12.83
C HIS A 201 29.09 14.87 -11.65
N SER A 202 29.63 15.41 -10.54
CA SER A 202 29.63 14.70 -9.26
C SER A 202 28.19 14.44 -8.81
N ILE A 203 27.93 13.22 -8.32
CA ILE A 203 26.65 12.88 -7.70
C ILE A 203 26.44 13.57 -6.34
N ARG A 204 27.48 14.24 -5.83
CA ARG A 204 27.45 15.06 -4.61
C ARG A 204 27.50 16.56 -4.89
N ASP A 205 27.31 16.98 -6.14
CA ASP A 205 27.36 18.39 -6.50
C ASP A 205 26.27 19.19 -5.76
N GLY A 206 26.67 20.22 -5.01
CA GLY A 206 25.77 21.01 -4.15
C GLY A 206 25.72 20.57 -2.69
N VAL A 207 26.38 19.47 -2.32
CA VAL A 207 26.55 19.07 -0.91
C VAL A 207 27.80 19.71 -0.33
N MET A 208 27.64 20.59 0.66
CA MET A 208 28.75 21.32 1.26
C MET A 208 29.71 20.40 2.02
N ARG A 209 31.02 20.67 1.92
CA ARG A 209 32.10 19.99 2.68
C ARG A 209 32.16 18.46 2.49
N THR A 210 31.73 17.97 1.33
CA THR A 210 31.80 16.55 0.99
C THR A 210 32.68 16.36 -0.24
N GLU A 211 33.56 15.35 -0.21
CA GLU A 211 34.40 15.03 -1.36
C GLU A 211 33.55 14.59 -2.56
N PRO A 212 33.89 15.02 -3.80
CA PRO A 212 33.13 14.64 -4.98
C PRO A 212 33.09 13.12 -5.16
N LEU A 213 32.01 12.62 -5.73
CA LEU A 213 31.82 11.21 -6.04
C LEU A 213 31.23 11.12 -7.44
N PHE A 214 31.76 10.25 -8.28
CA PHE A 214 31.37 10.17 -9.68
C PHE A 214 30.67 8.84 -9.97
N LEU A 215 29.55 8.94 -10.67
CA LEU A 215 28.85 7.79 -11.19
C LEU A 215 29.53 7.30 -12.48
N TRP A 216 29.80 6.01 -12.51
CA TRP A 216 30.29 5.28 -13.67
C TRP A 216 29.24 4.26 -14.06
N TYR A 217 28.99 4.12 -15.35
CA TYR A 217 28.12 3.07 -15.88
C TYR A 217 28.83 2.28 -16.97
N LYS A 218 28.60 0.97 -17.00
CA LYS A 218 29.22 0.06 -17.96
C LYS A 218 28.29 -0.22 -19.13
N MET A 219 28.73 0.13 -20.33
CA MET A 219 28.07 -0.27 -21.57
C MET A 219 28.35 -1.74 -21.86
N GLY A 220 27.30 -2.54 -21.96
CA GLY A 220 27.36 -3.96 -22.28
C GLY A 220 27.18 -4.23 -23.76
N LYS A 221 26.64 -5.42 -24.06
CA LYS A 221 26.27 -5.84 -25.41
C LYS A 221 25.01 -5.12 -25.90
N THR A 222 24.70 -5.30 -27.17
CA THR A 222 23.37 -4.97 -27.73
C THR A 222 22.36 -6.06 -27.38
N MET A 223 21.06 -5.76 -27.36
CA MET A 223 20.02 -6.77 -27.05
C MET A 223 20.01 -7.95 -28.04
N GLN A 224 20.47 -7.75 -29.28
CA GLN A 224 20.60 -8.81 -30.30
C GLN A 224 21.67 -9.84 -29.92
N GLU A 225 22.72 -9.41 -29.22
CA GLU A 225 23.87 -10.25 -28.86
C GLU A 225 23.72 -10.91 -27.49
N MET A 226 22.72 -10.49 -26.70
CA MET A 226 22.50 -10.98 -25.35
C MET A 226 21.69 -12.28 -25.33
N ASN A 227 22.12 -13.23 -24.51
CA ASN A 227 21.29 -14.38 -24.12
C ASN A 227 20.23 -13.97 -23.05
N ALA A 228 19.37 -14.90 -22.65
CA ALA A 228 18.29 -14.63 -21.69
C ALA A 228 18.80 -14.21 -20.29
N GLU A 229 19.92 -14.78 -19.83
CA GLU A 229 20.52 -14.43 -18.54
C GLU A 229 21.10 -13.02 -18.56
N GLU A 230 21.80 -12.65 -19.63
CA GLU A 230 22.35 -11.31 -19.84
C GLU A 230 21.23 -10.27 -19.89
N LYS A 231 20.12 -10.56 -20.61
CA LYS A 231 18.92 -9.71 -20.64
C LYS A 231 18.30 -9.50 -19.26
N ASN A 232 18.33 -10.51 -18.40
CA ASN A 232 17.81 -10.41 -17.03
C ASN A 232 18.72 -9.63 -16.07
N ASN A 233 19.94 -9.29 -16.49
CA ASN A 233 20.93 -8.61 -15.65
C ASN A 233 21.24 -7.16 -16.08
N ILE A 234 20.64 -6.68 -17.17
CA ILE A 234 20.74 -5.27 -17.59
C ILE A 234 20.06 -4.34 -16.56
N ILE A 235 20.53 -3.10 -16.48
CA ILE A 235 19.87 -2.08 -15.66
C ILE A 235 18.62 -1.60 -16.41
N THR A 236 17.44 -1.72 -15.78
CA THR A 236 16.15 -1.38 -16.38
C THR A 236 15.50 -0.13 -15.78
N GLU A 237 15.86 0.23 -14.54
CA GLU A 237 15.28 1.37 -13.85
C GLU A 237 16.20 1.92 -12.75
N LEU A 238 16.04 3.21 -12.45
CA LEU A 238 16.72 3.94 -11.39
C LEU A 238 15.73 4.64 -10.47
N ASP A 239 16.12 4.76 -9.21
CA ASP A 239 15.32 5.38 -8.17
C ASP A 239 16.23 5.90 -7.04
N VAL A 240 15.70 6.69 -6.13
CA VAL A 240 16.44 7.25 -4.99
C VAL A 240 15.78 6.78 -3.69
N LEU A 241 16.57 6.18 -2.80
CA LEU A 241 16.13 5.83 -1.46
C LEU A 241 16.64 6.88 -0.47
N PHE A 242 15.75 7.34 0.39
CA PHE A 242 16.09 8.17 1.54
C PHE A 242 16.03 7.29 2.80
N GLY A 243 17.07 7.34 3.63
CA GLY A 243 17.25 6.44 4.76
C GLY A 243 18.14 5.23 4.46
N GLU A 244 18.51 4.54 5.53
CA GLU A 244 19.51 3.46 5.52
C GLU A 244 18.92 2.07 5.23
N ASP A 245 17.59 1.96 5.31
CA ASP A 245 16.86 0.69 5.26
C ASP A 245 16.85 0.07 3.84
N ARG A 246 16.03 -0.96 3.65
CA ARG A 246 15.93 -1.67 2.37
C ARG A 246 15.33 -0.78 1.27
N PRO A 247 15.81 -0.88 0.02
CA PRO A 247 15.17 -0.22 -1.11
C PRO A 247 13.83 -0.86 -1.46
N TRP A 248 13.09 -0.22 -2.38
CA TRP A 248 11.85 -0.76 -2.93
C TRP A 248 12.05 -2.18 -3.50
N PHE A 249 10.99 -2.99 -3.50
CA PHE A 249 11.08 -4.38 -3.95
C PHE A 249 11.68 -4.51 -5.37
N GLY A 250 12.69 -5.37 -5.49
CA GLY A 250 13.41 -5.62 -6.75
C GLY A 250 14.52 -4.62 -7.07
N PHE A 251 14.74 -3.60 -6.23
CA PHE A 251 15.86 -2.67 -6.35
C PHE A 251 17.02 -3.08 -5.44
N GLU A 252 18.22 -2.67 -5.84
CA GLU A 252 19.48 -2.82 -5.13
C GLU A 252 20.04 -1.43 -4.80
N LYS A 253 20.74 -1.29 -3.67
CA LYS A 253 21.44 -0.04 -3.32
C LYS A 253 22.77 0.04 -4.06
N LEU A 254 23.06 1.21 -4.63
CA LEU A 254 24.38 1.53 -5.16
C LEU A 254 25.23 2.15 -4.03
N GLU A 255 26.30 1.45 -3.67
CA GLU A 255 27.20 1.86 -2.59
C GLU A 255 28.39 2.68 -3.13
N PRO A 256 28.95 3.62 -2.33
CA PRO A 256 28.45 4.06 -1.02
C PRO A 256 27.28 5.04 -1.14
N ALA A 257 26.65 5.39 -0.02
CA ALA A 257 25.67 6.48 0.05
C ALA A 257 26.18 7.77 -0.62
N VAL A 258 25.30 8.40 -1.42
CA VAL A 258 25.53 9.72 -2.02
C VAL A 258 25.75 10.74 -0.91
N THR A 259 24.82 10.80 0.04
CA THR A 259 24.97 11.58 1.26
C THR A 259 24.94 10.61 2.44
N PRO A 260 26.00 10.53 3.26
CA PRO A 260 25.98 9.68 4.45
C PRO A 260 25.05 10.25 5.51
N GLU A 261 24.45 9.36 6.31
CA GLU A 261 23.60 9.74 7.44
C GLU A 261 24.33 10.67 8.42
N GLN A 262 23.64 11.71 8.88
CA GLN A 262 24.00 12.50 10.05
C GLN A 262 22.86 12.40 11.05
N GLU A 263 23.06 11.62 12.11
CA GLU A 263 22.03 11.29 13.09
C GLU A 263 21.27 12.54 13.58
N GLY A 264 19.93 12.48 13.48
CA GLY A 264 19.03 13.57 13.88
C GLY A 264 19.04 14.80 12.96
N ARG A 265 19.75 14.76 11.82
CA ARG A 265 19.90 15.91 10.92
C ARG A 265 19.62 15.60 9.46
N ILE A 266 20.24 14.54 8.91
CA ILE A 266 20.18 14.21 7.49
C ILE A 266 20.07 12.70 7.36
N SER A 267 19.08 12.23 6.60
CA SER A 267 18.94 10.83 6.25
C SER A 267 19.96 10.47 5.17
N SER A 268 20.45 9.24 5.16
CA SER A 268 21.32 8.80 4.07
C SER A 268 20.57 8.84 2.73
N ILE A 269 21.27 9.14 1.65
CA ILE A 269 20.70 9.16 0.30
C ILE A 269 21.41 8.12 -0.55
N PHE A 270 20.67 7.17 -1.08
CA PHE A 270 21.20 6.12 -1.96
C PHE A 270 20.58 6.23 -3.35
N VAL A 271 21.43 6.06 -4.37
CA VAL A 271 20.92 5.65 -5.68
C VAL A 271 20.54 4.18 -5.57
N THR A 272 19.39 3.83 -6.12
CA THR A 272 18.94 2.45 -6.21
C THR A 272 18.64 2.12 -7.67
N TYR A 273 18.83 0.86 -8.03
CA TYR A 273 18.65 0.41 -9.40
C TYR A 273 18.03 -0.98 -9.45
N ARG A 274 17.37 -1.31 -10.55
CA ARG A 274 16.80 -2.65 -10.78
C ARG A 274 17.47 -3.34 -11.96
N ARG A 275 17.75 -4.63 -11.77
CA ARG A 275 18.27 -5.52 -12.82
C ARG A 275 17.15 -6.36 -13.42
N GLY A 276 16.99 -6.27 -14.73
CA GLY A 276 15.98 -7.00 -15.49
C GLY A 276 14.56 -6.77 -14.97
N VAL A 277 13.69 -7.73 -15.26
CA VAL A 277 12.28 -7.74 -14.84
C VAL A 277 12.19 -8.52 -13.52
N LYS A 278 11.78 -7.83 -12.44
CA LYS A 278 11.50 -8.45 -11.14
C LYS A 278 9.98 -8.43 -10.88
N PRO A 279 9.23 -9.48 -11.25
CA PRO A 279 7.78 -9.50 -11.06
C PRO A 279 7.45 -9.48 -9.56
N VAL A 280 6.49 -8.64 -9.19
CA VAL A 280 6.02 -8.53 -7.80
C VAL A 280 5.19 -9.77 -7.44
N PRO A 281 5.57 -10.56 -6.42
CA PRO A 281 4.77 -11.69 -5.95
C PRO A 281 3.38 -11.24 -5.49
N ARG A 282 2.33 -11.90 -5.99
CA ARG A 282 0.94 -11.62 -5.60
C ARG A 282 0.54 -12.46 -4.40
N ALA A 283 -0.34 -11.93 -3.56
CA ALA A 283 -0.97 -12.68 -2.49
C ALA A 283 -1.85 -13.81 -3.08
N PRO A 284 -1.77 -15.05 -2.56
CA PRO A 284 -2.78 -16.04 -2.86
C PRO A 284 -4.15 -15.57 -2.35
N PRO A 285 -5.26 -16.03 -2.95
CA PRO A 285 -6.59 -15.79 -2.40
C PRO A 285 -6.68 -16.26 -0.95
N LEU A 286 -7.32 -15.47 -0.08
CA LEU A 286 -7.49 -15.83 1.33
C LEU A 286 -8.41 -17.04 1.48
N HIS A 287 -7.95 -18.02 2.25
CA HIS A 287 -8.71 -19.23 2.53
C HIS A 287 -8.47 -19.73 3.95
N PHE A 288 -9.47 -20.40 4.52
CA PHE A 288 -9.29 -21.18 5.73
C PHE A 288 -8.36 -22.36 5.45
N SER A 289 -7.71 -22.86 6.49
CA SER A 289 -7.06 -24.17 6.44
C SER A 289 -8.09 -25.30 6.26
N LYS A 290 -7.64 -26.51 5.91
CA LYS A 290 -8.54 -27.67 5.75
C LYS A 290 -9.29 -28.03 7.03
N ASP A 291 -8.69 -27.77 8.20
CA ASP A 291 -9.28 -27.91 9.54
C ASP A 291 -10.09 -26.68 9.99
N GLY A 292 -10.35 -25.72 9.10
CA GLY A 292 -11.26 -24.61 9.34
C GLY A 292 -10.71 -23.52 10.26
N ARG A 293 -9.39 -23.31 10.26
CA ARG A 293 -8.72 -22.22 10.99
C ARG A 293 -8.26 -21.11 10.05
N PHE A 294 -8.26 -19.89 10.57
CA PHE A 294 -7.72 -18.71 9.90
C PHE A 294 -7.28 -17.71 10.98
N ARG A 295 -6.04 -17.25 10.92
CA ARG A 295 -5.45 -16.37 11.93
C ARG A 295 -5.10 -15.01 11.36
N ILE A 296 -5.54 -13.96 12.03
CA ILE A 296 -5.23 -12.57 11.69
C ILE A 296 -4.37 -11.96 12.80
N LEU A 297 -3.22 -11.41 12.43
CA LEU A 297 -2.42 -10.55 13.31
C LEU A 297 -2.70 -9.08 12.98
N GLN A 298 -3.20 -8.32 13.94
CA GLN A 298 -3.35 -6.87 13.82
C GLN A 298 -2.08 -6.18 14.30
N VAL A 299 -1.53 -5.33 13.43
CA VAL A 299 -0.38 -4.47 13.72
C VAL A 299 -0.86 -3.02 13.66
N ALA A 300 -0.91 -2.35 14.80
CA ALA A 300 -1.39 -0.98 14.91
C ALA A 300 -0.23 -0.01 15.18
N ASP A 301 -0.28 1.17 14.55
CA ASP A 301 0.51 2.34 14.91
C ASP A 301 2.02 2.09 14.82
N LEU A 302 2.53 1.79 13.62
CA LEU A 302 3.97 1.57 13.41
C LEU A 302 4.77 2.87 13.54
N HIS A 303 4.27 3.99 13.04
CA HIS A 303 4.93 5.30 13.12
C HIS A 303 6.36 5.28 12.58
N PHE A 304 6.60 4.68 11.41
CA PHE A 304 7.92 4.64 10.80
C PHE A 304 8.28 5.97 10.13
N SER A 305 9.58 6.28 10.12
CA SER A 305 10.14 7.52 9.55
C SER A 305 11.01 7.24 8.33
N VAL A 306 11.46 8.26 7.60
CA VAL A 306 12.47 8.10 6.54
C VAL A 306 13.80 7.64 7.16
N SER A 307 14.20 8.25 8.28
CA SER A 307 15.34 7.82 9.09
C SER A 307 15.05 6.50 9.82
N ARG A 308 16.00 6.01 10.63
CA ARG A 308 15.84 4.77 11.43
C ARG A 308 14.80 4.87 12.58
N GLY A 309 14.08 5.99 12.67
CA GLY A 309 13.09 6.26 13.71
C GLY A 309 13.71 6.67 15.05
N ALA A 310 12.94 7.40 15.84
CA ALA A 310 13.29 7.78 17.20
C ALA A 310 12.46 6.96 18.20
N CYS A 311 13.13 6.32 19.16
CA CYS A 311 12.43 5.57 20.18
C CYS A 311 11.57 6.48 21.06
N ARG A 312 10.34 6.04 21.34
CA ARG A 312 9.41 6.73 22.24
C ARG A 312 9.06 5.86 23.43
N ASP A 313 8.98 6.51 24.59
CA ASP A 313 8.41 5.95 25.83
C ASP A 313 8.95 4.55 26.22
N THR A 314 10.26 4.34 26.05
CA THR A 314 10.95 3.08 26.36
C THR A 314 11.91 3.22 27.54
N VAL A 315 12.19 2.10 28.21
CA VAL A 315 13.20 2.00 29.29
C VAL A 315 14.63 1.82 28.76
N PHE A 316 14.80 1.49 27.47
CA PHE A 316 16.11 1.25 26.88
C PHE A 316 16.89 2.55 26.71
N ASP A 317 18.11 2.60 27.24
CA ASP A 317 19.03 3.74 27.08
C ASP A 317 20.48 3.22 26.82
N PRO A 318 21.09 3.52 25.66
CA PRO A 318 20.50 4.23 24.53
C PRO A 318 19.55 3.32 23.73
N CYS A 319 18.43 3.88 23.28
CA CYS A 319 17.57 3.25 22.28
C CYS A 319 17.82 3.92 20.92
N GLN A 320 18.29 3.14 19.94
CA GLN A 320 18.62 3.60 18.60
C GLN A 320 17.94 2.72 17.56
N GLY A 321 17.41 3.33 16.49
CA GLY A 321 16.79 2.61 15.39
C GLY A 321 15.46 1.95 15.76
N SER A 322 14.49 2.73 16.22
CA SER A 322 13.19 2.22 16.68
C SER A 322 12.43 1.46 15.59
N ASP A 323 12.60 1.83 14.33
CA ASP A 323 11.96 1.13 13.21
C ASP A 323 12.56 -0.28 13.05
N ASN A 324 13.88 -0.42 13.16
CA ASN A 324 14.58 -1.71 13.09
C ASN A 324 14.26 -2.61 14.31
N LEU A 325 14.17 -2.01 15.51
CA LEU A 325 13.72 -2.73 16.72
C LEU A 325 12.28 -3.23 16.56
N THR A 326 11.39 -2.40 16.00
CA THR A 326 10.00 -2.77 15.74
C THR A 326 9.90 -3.88 14.71
N ASN A 327 10.66 -3.81 13.61
CA ASN A 327 10.70 -4.89 12.62
C ASN A 327 11.25 -6.20 13.22
N SER A 328 12.28 -6.12 14.07
CA SER A 328 12.81 -7.30 14.76
C SER A 328 11.76 -7.93 15.70
N LEU A 329 11.02 -7.10 16.44
CA LEU A 329 9.91 -7.54 17.28
C LEU A 329 8.79 -8.17 16.45
N LEU A 330 8.34 -7.49 15.39
CA LEU A 330 7.30 -7.98 14.50
C LEU A 330 7.70 -9.31 13.86
N GLY A 331 8.94 -9.45 13.39
CA GLY A 331 9.48 -10.68 12.85
C GLY A 331 9.35 -11.86 13.82
N ARG A 332 9.74 -11.69 15.09
CA ARG A 332 9.58 -12.72 16.13
C ARG A 332 8.12 -13.09 16.39
N VAL A 333 7.24 -12.09 16.44
CA VAL A 333 5.80 -12.31 16.64
C VAL A 333 5.21 -13.07 15.45
N LEU A 334 5.57 -12.72 14.22
CA LEU A 334 5.14 -13.44 13.01
C LEU A 334 5.61 -14.90 13.01
N ASP A 335 6.86 -15.15 13.43
CA ASP A 335 7.41 -16.52 13.50
C ASP A 335 6.71 -17.38 14.56
N THR A 336 6.25 -16.74 15.64
CA THR A 336 5.55 -17.40 16.75
C THR A 336 4.08 -17.63 16.44
N GLU A 337 3.38 -16.59 15.99
CA GLU A 337 1.94 -16.61 15.76
C GLU A 337 1.54 -17.23 14.41
N LYS A 338 2.42 -17.17 13.39
CA LYS A 338 2.19 -17.70 12.04
C LYS A 338 0.80 -17.34 11.49
N PRO A 339 0.48 -16.04 11.38
CA PRO A 339 -0.82 -15.62 10.88
C PRO A 339 -0.99 -15.94 9.39
N ASP A 340 -2.24 -16.18 8.98
CA ASP A 340 -2.64 -16.33 7.58
C ASP A 340 -2.82 -14.95 6.90
N LEU A 341 -3.05 -13.91 7.69
CA LEU A 341 -3.18 -12.52 7.26
C LEU A 341 -2.62 -11.56 8.31
N VAL A 342 -1.90 -10.53 7.87
CA VAL A 342 -1.56 -9.36 8.69
C VAL A 342 -2.43 -8.17 8.30
N VAL A 343 -3.00 -7.46 9.28
CA VAL A 343 -3.73 -6.21 9.06
C VAL A 343 -2.99 -5.06 9.74
N PHE A 344 -2.47 -4.13 8.93
CA PHE A 344 -1.93 -2.87 9.42
C PHE A 344 -3.06 -1.86 9.64
N SER A 345 -3.38 -1.53 10.90
CA SER A 345 -4.58 -0.77 11.26
C SER A 345 -4.36 0.75 11.39
N GLY A 346 -3.63 1.34 10.43
CA GLY A 346 -3.33 2.78 10.35
C GLY A 346 -2.03 3.20 11.02
N ASP A 347 -1.62 4.43 10.70
CA ASP A 347 -0.39 5.08 11.13
C ASP A 347 0.85 4.21 10.88
N GLN A 348 0.99 3.76 9.63
CA GLN A 348 2.22 3.12 9.20
C GLN A 348 3.37 4.13 9.16
N LEU A 349 3.06 5.37 8.75
CA LEU A 349 3.97 6.51 8.72
C LEU A 349 3.79 7.34 10.00
N ASN A 350 4.89 7.87 10.53
CA ASN A 350 4.89 8.69 11.74
C ASN A 350 4.28 10.09 11.55
N GLY A 351 4.23 10.58 10.31
CA GLY A 351 3.94 11.99 10.04
C GLY A 351 4.98 12.91 10.68
N GLN A 352 4.51 14.05 11.21
CA GLN A 352 5.28 15.00 12.02
C GLN A 352 6.62 15.46 11.41
N GLY A 353 6.68 15.53 10.07
CA GLY A 353 7.86 15.94 9.31
C GLY A 353 8.95 14.87 9.18
N THR A 354 8.71 13.66 9.67
CA THR A 354 9.71 12.57 9.66
C THR A 354 9.46 11.50 8.61
N SER A 355 8.26 11.45 8.03
CA SER A 355 7.87 10.54 6.94
C SER A 355 7.61 11.32 5.63
N TRP A 356 8.44 12.33 5.35
CA TRP A 356 8.29 13.24 4.21
C TRP A 356 8.42 12.55 2.85
N ASP A 357 9.02 11.36 2.81
CA ASP A 357 9.02 10.48 1.66
C ASP A 357 8.33 9.13 1.96
N PRO A 358 7.02 9.00 1.68
CA PRO A 358 6.27 7.78 1.93
C PRO A 358 6.86 6.56 1.26
N LYS A 359 7.43 6.69 0.05
CA LYS A 359 7.97 5.53 -0.69
C LYS A 359 9.10 4.82 0.06
N SER A 360 10.03 5.55 0.68
CA SER A 360 11.11 4.94 1.48
C SER A 360 10.56 4.28 2.75
N VAL A 361 9.51 4.84 3.36
CA VAL A 361 8.86 4.25 4.55
C VAL A 361 8.06 3.00 4.17
N LEU A 362 7.29 3.06 3.08
CA LEU A 362 6.45 1.97 2.60
C LEU A 362 7.30 0.72 2.24
N ALA A 363 8.50 0.92 1.71
CA ALA A 363 9.43 -0.18 1.40
C ALA A 363 9.86 -0.98 2.63
N LYS A 364 9.95 -0.34 3.81
CA LYS A 364 10.49 -0.98 5.03
C LYS A 364 9.43 -1.47 6.02
N PHE A 365 8.24 -0.86 6.11
CA PHE A 365 7.22 -1.33 7.07
C PHE A 365 6.65 -2.71 6.69
N ALA A 366 6.53 -3.00 5.38
CA ALA A 366 6.03 -4.28 4.88
C ALA A 366 7.13 -5.36 4.76
N ALA A 367 8.35 -5.08 5.21
CA ALA A 367 9.50 -5.97 5.02
C ALA A 367 9.27 -7.35 5.64
N GLU A 368 8.85 -7.39 6.91
CA GLU A 368 8.74 -8.63 7.67
C GLU A 368 7.65 -9.57 7.15
N VAL A 369 6.54 -9.02 6.64
CA VAL A 369 5.46 -9.80 6.01
C VAL A 369 5.83 -10.24 4.61
N THR A 370 6.55 -9.40 3.87
CA THR A 370 7.05 -9.70 2.52
C THR A 370 8.01 -10.88 2.54
N ASP A 371 9.01 -10.85 3.43
CA ASP A 371 10.06 -11.86 3.48
C ASP A 371 9.51 -13.22 3.95
N ARG A 372 8.42 -13.22 4.73
CA ARG A 372 7.69 -14.41 5.18
C ARG A 372 6.58 -14.85 4.23
N LYS A 373 6.33 -14.10 3.15
CA LYS A 373 5.28 -14.39 2.16
C LYS A 373 3.87 -14.40 2.74
N ILE A 374 3.64 -13.58 3.76
CA ILE A 374 2.36 -13.48 4.46
C ILE A 374 1.51 -12.41 3.74
N PRO A 375 0.29 -12.76 3.28
CA PRO A 375 -0.65 -11.77 2.78
C PRO A 375 -0.91 -10.68 3.79
N TRP A 376 -1.04 -9.44 3.34
CA TRP A 376 -1.33 -8.33 4.23
C TRP A 376 -2.29 -7.31 3.64
N ALA A 377 -3.08 -6.69 4.51
CA ALA A 377 -4.00 -5.62 4.21
C ALA A 377 -3.69 -4.41 5.10
N ALA A 378 -4.15 -3.23 4.71
CA ALA A 378 -3.90 -1.99 5.45
C ALA A 378 -5.08 -1.02 5.36
N VAL A 379 -5.30 -0.27 6.43
CA VAL A 379 -6.08 0.98 6.44
C VAL A 379 -5.16 2.14 6.79
N PHE A 380 -5.54 3.34 6.38
CA PHE A 380 -4.84 4.56 6.74
C PHE A 380 -5.25 5.05 8.12
N GLY A 381 -4.30 5.66 8.81
CA GLY A 381 -4.50 6.48 9.98
C GLY A 381 -4.37 7.97 9.68
N ASN A 382 -4.40 8.77 10.75
CA ASN A 382 -4.37 10.22 10.64
C ASN A 382 -2.97 10.75 10.32
N HIS A 383 -1.90 10.06 10.71
CA HIS A 383 -0.53 10.46 10.42
C HIS A 383 -0.08 10.12 9.00
N ASP A 384 -0.71 9.13 8.35
CA ASP A 384 -0.26 8.63 7.06
C ASP A 384 -0.31 9.67 5.92
N GLU A 385 -1.12 10.72 6.05
CA GLU A 385 -1.21 11.82 5.07
C GLU A 385 -0.76 13.18 5.64
N GLU A 386 -0.06 13.22 6.78
CA GLU A 386 0.44 14.48 7.33
C GLU A 386 1.57 15.09 6.50
N ASN A 387 2.38 14.23 5.86
CA ASN A 387 3.53 14.62 5.08
C ASN A 387 3.66 13.76 3.82
N GLY A 388 4.28 14.32 2.78
CA GLY A 388 4.60 13.61 1.56
C GLY A 388 3.40 13.37 0.66
N ASP A 389 3.38 12.20 0.03
CA ASP A 389 2.36 11.79 -0.94
C ASP A 389 0.97 11.59 -0.33
N VAL A 390 -0.05 11.96 -1.10
CA VAL A 390 -1.46 11.73 -0.75
C VAL A 390 -1.80 10.23 -0.68
N LYS A 391 -2.82 9.87 0.11
CA LYS A 391 -3.26 8.46 0.31
C LYS A 391 -3.46 7.69 -1.01
N ALA A 392 -3.97 8.37 -2.04
CA ALA A 392 -4.21 7.76 -3.35
C ALA A 392 -2.93 7.26 -4.05
N GLU A 393 -1.80 7.95 -3.90
CA GLU A 393 -0.52 7.52 -4.46
C GLU A 393 0.10 6.43 -3.59
N GLN A 394 -0.02 6.54 -2.26
CA GLN A 394 0.41 5.49 -1.32
C GLN A 394 -0.30 4.16 -1.57
N VAL A 395 -1.61 4.16 -1.91
CA VAL A 395 -2.31 2.92 -2.31
C VAL A 395 -1.67 2.30 -3.56
N ARG A 396 -1.31 3.09 -4.57
CA ARG A 396 -0.66 2.54 -5.78
C ARG A 396 0.69 1.92 -5.45
N MET A 397 1.43 2.53 -4.53
CA MET A 397 2.68 1.99 -4.00
C MET A 397 2.44 0.69 -3.23
N MET A 398 1.49 0.66 -2.30
CA MET A 398 1.14 -0.56 -1.55
C MET A 398 0.69 -1.70 -2.47
N GLN A 399 -0.11 -1.43 -3.50
CA GLN A 399 -0.52 -2.41 -4.51
C GLN A 399 0.64 -2.99 -5.34
N ALA A 400 1.75 -2.27 -5.40
CA ALA A 400 2.98 -2.68 -6.07
C ALA A 400 3.98 -3.37 -5.11
N LEU A 401 3.61 -3.59 -3.84
CA LEU A 401 4.41 -4.37 -2.90
C LEU A 401 4.01 -5.85 -2.90
N PRO A 402 4.95 -6.76 -2.60
CA PRO A 402 4.66 -8.19 -2.54
C PRO A 402 3.58 -8.53 -1.52
N TYR A 403 2.72 -9.49 -1.89
CA TYR A 403 1.68 -10.04 -1.00
C TYR A 403 0.66 -9.02 -0.46
N SER A 404 0.60 -7.82 -1.05
CA SER A 404 -0.43 -6.83 -0.69
C SER A 404 -1.81 -7.23 -1.20
N LEU A 405 -2.82 -7.04 -0.35
CA LEU A 405 -4.24 -7.14 -0.64
C LEU A 405 -4.94 -5.77 -0.60
N VAL A 406 -4.18 -4.68 -0.52
CA VAL A 406 -4.74 -3.32 -0.44
C VAL A 406 -5.44 -2.97 -1.74
N GLU A 407 -6.67 -2.49 -1.63
CA GLU A 407 -7.42 -1.97 -2.77
C GLU A 407 -7.75 -0.50 -2.57
N ARG A 408 -7.76 0.26 -3.67
CA ARG A 408 -8.15 1.68 -3.63
C ARG A 408 -9.60 1.88 -3.18
N GLY A 409 -10.48 0.95 -3.52
CA GLY A 409 -11.92 1.14 -3.40
C GLY A 409 -12.52 2.08 -4.44
N PRO A 410 -13.85 2.29 -4.38
CA PRO A 410 -14.57 3.16 -5.31
C PRO A 410 -14.05 4.60 -5.34
N LYS A 411 -14.22 5.31 -6.46
CA LYS A 411 -13.72 6.70 -6.62
C LYS A 411 -14.64 7.76 -6.01
N ASP A 412 -15.90 7.41 -5.84
CA ASP A 412 -17.03 8.26 -5.41
C ASP A 412 -17.36 8.12 -3.91
N ILE A 413 -16.64 7.25 -3.20
CA ILE A 413 -16.75 7.07 -1.76
C ILE A 413 -15.68 7.89 -1.05
N HIS A 414 -16.02 8.47 0.11
CA HIS A 414 -15.09 9.31 0.88
C HIS A 414 -13.85 8.51 1.32
N GLY A 415 -12.69 9.16 1.29
CA GLY A 415 -11.41 8.53 1.60
C GLY A 415 -10.89 7.59 0.50
N VAL A 416 -9.80 6.89 0.79
CA VAL A 416 -9.17 5.91 -0.11
C VAL A 416 -8.81 4.67 0.71
N GLY A 417 -8.98 3.47 0.14
CA GLY A 417 -8.77 2.25 0.91
C GLY A 417 -10.05 1.69 1.53
N ASN A 418 -11.21 1.97 0.92
CA ASN A 418 -12.48 1.34 1.29
C ASN A 418 -12.68 0.05 0.45
N TYR A 419 -12.48 -1.13 1.05
CA TYR A 419 -12.56 -2.41 0.32
C TYR A 419 -13.00 -3.58 1.20
N VAL A 420 -13.29 -4.71 0.55
CA VAL A 420 -13.81 -5.92 1.19
C VAL A 420 -12.99 -7.13 0.74
N LEU A 421 -12.44 -7.87 1.70
CA LEU A 421 -11.78 -9.15 1.45
C LEU A 421 -12.68 -10.30 1.92
N LYS A 422 -12.66 -11.39 1.16
CA LYS A 422 -13.46 -12.60 1.44
C LYS A 422 -12.51 -13.76 1.69
N VAL A 423 -12.66 -14.43 2.83
CA VAL A 423 -11.93 -15.66 3.13
C VAL A 423 -12.82 -16.85 2.78
N ARG A 424 -12.27 -17.78 1.99
CA ARG A 424 -13.02 -18.89 1.41
C ARG A 424 -12.67 -20.23 2.06
N SER A 425 -13.52 -21.23 1.84
CA SER A 425 -13.23 -22.60 2.26
C SER A 425 -12.09 -23.22 1.44
N ALA A 426 -11.35 -24.14 2.06
CA ALA A 426 -10.25 -24.86 1.42
C ALA A 426 -10.70 -25.94 0.43
N ASP A 427 -11.95 -26.38 0.50
CA ASP A 427 -12.50 -27.35 -0.44
C ASP A 427 -12.83 -26.70 -1.79
N SER A 428 -13.19 -27.52 -2.78
CA SER A 428 -13.46 -27.06 -4.15
C SER A 428 -14.68 -26.15 -4.28
N SER A 429 -15.57 -26.07 -3.29
CA SER A 429 -16.72 -25.16 -3.31
C SER A 429 -16.30 -23.70 -3.23
N MET A 430 -15.11 -23.40 -2.68
CA MET A 430 -14.62 -22.02 -2.47
C MET A 430 -15.66 -21.15 -1.74
N THR A 431 -16.42 -21.75 -0.81
CA THR A 431 -17.53 -21.11 -0.11
C THR A 431 -17.01 -19.90 0.67
N HIS A 432 -17.70 -18.76 0.62
CA HIS A 432 -17.32 -17.57 1.39
C HIS A 432 -17.69 -17.76 2.86
N LEU A 433 -16.70 -17.76 3.76
CA LEU A 433 -16.87 -18.14 5.17
C LEU A 433 -16.55 -17.03 6.17
N LEU A 434 -15.83 -15.98 5.76
CA LEU A 434 -15.56 -14.80 6.58
C LEU A 434 -15.38 -13.56 5.71
N THR A 435 -15.99 -12.45 6.13
CA THR A 435 -15.87 -11.14 5.48
C THR A 435 -14.97 -10.21 6.30
N LEU A 436 -14.07 -9.49 5.62
CA LEU A 436 -13.22 -8.48 6.20
C LEU A 436 -13.49 -7.14 5.52
N TYR A 437 -13.97 -6.15 6.27
CA TYR A 437 -14.23 -4.79 5.79
C TYR A 437 -13.08 -3.86 6.19
N PHE A 438 -12.61 -3.05 5.26
CA PHE A 438 -11.57 -2.04 5.47
C PHE A 438 -12.13 -0.68 5.06
N LEU A 439 -12.09 0.29 5.97
CA LEU A 439 -12.61 1.64 5.73
C LEU A 439 -11.56 2.70 6.09
N ASP A 440 -11.56 3.80 5.33
CA ASP A 440 -10.75 4.99 5.64
C ASP A 440 -11.53 5.90 6.59
N SER A 441 -11.11 5.97 7.85
CA SER A 441 -11.71 6.86 8.85
C SER A 441 -11.35 8.34 8.65
N GLY A 442 -10.59 8.68 7.60
CA GLY A 442 -10.08 10.01 7.35
C GLY A 442 -8.87 10.34 8.23
N SER A 443 -8.41 11.59 8.16
CA SER A 443 -7.29 12.08 8.96
C SER A 443 -7.76 13.18 9.92
N TYR A 444 -7.96 14.39 9.40
CA TYR A 444 -8.35 15.55 10.21
C TYR A 444 -9.44 16.36 9.51
N SER A 445 -10.49 16.70 10.25
CA SER A 445 -11.60 17.52 9.74
C SER A 445 -11.41 19.02 9.98
N LYS A 446 -10.55 19.40 10.95
CA LYS A 446 -10.18 20.79 11.22
C LYS A 446 -8.73 20.91 11.70
N GLY A 447 -8.12 22.03 11.35
CA GLY A 447 -6.86 22.51 11.92
C GLY A 447 -6.63 23.97 11.58
N TYR A 448 -5.47 24.50 11.96
CA TYR A 448 -5.03 25.83 11.58
C TYR A 448 -3.64 25.76 10.97
N LEU A 449 -3.33 26.73 10.10
CA LEU A 449 -1.97 26.92 9.60
C LEU A 449 -1.26 27.92 10.50
N ASP A 450 -0.02 27.64 10.86
CA ASP A 450 0.83 28.67 11.46
C ASP A 450 1.33 29.68 10.41
N TRP A 451 2.12 30.65 10.84
CA TRP A 451 2.68 31.67 9.95
C TRP A 451 3.63 31.11 8.88
N PHE A 452 4.18 29.91 9.09
CA PHE A 452 5.08 29.23 8.16
C PHE A 452 4.35 28.23 7.25
N GLY A 453 3.02 28.09 7.40
CA GLY A 453 2.19 27.19 6.60
C GLY A 453 2.17 25.75 7.11
N TYR A 454 2.64 25.48 8.33
CA TYR A 454 2.51 24.16 8.95
C TYR A 454 1.08 23.97 9.47
N PHE A 455 0.47 22.85 9.11
CA PHE A 455 -0.87 22.49 9.54
C PHE A 455 -0.84 21.86 10.94
N PHE A 456 -1.61 22.44 11.86
CA PHE A 456 -1.81 21.94 13.21
C PHE A 456 -3.23 21.41 13.35
N PRO A 457 -3.42 20.08 13.45
CA PRO A 457 -4.74 19.49 13.55
C PRO A 457 -5.41 19.81 14.89
N THR A 458 -6.74 19.85 14.90
CA THR A 458 -7.54 20.17 16.10
C THR A 458 -8.74 19.23 16.29
N GLU A 459 -9.22 18.61 15.21
CA GLU A 459 -10.31 17.63 15.24
C GLU A 459 -10.05 16.54 14.20
N TYR A 460 -10.19 15.29 14.61
CA TYR A 460 -10.15 14.13 13.72
C TYR A 460 -11.35 14.10 12.78
N ASP A 461 -11.17 13.44 11.64
CA ASP A 461 -12.26 13.10 10.74
C ASP A 461 -12.99 11.81 11.18
N TRP A 462 -14.08 11.45 10.50
CA TRP A 462 -14.92 10.30 10.85
C TRP A 462 -15.38 9.54 9.60
N ILE A 463 -16.06 8.41 9.79
CA ILE A 463 -16.70 7.66 8.70
C ILE A 463 -17.94 8.41 8.21
N HIS A 464 -17.95 8.79 6.92
CA HIS A 464 -19.00 9.62 6.32
C HIS A 464 -20.20 8.81 5.83
N THR A 465 -21.34 9.47 5.66
CA THR A 465 -22.61 8.86 5.23
C THR A 465 -22.48 8.00 3.98
N ASN A 466 -21.74 8.45 2.95
CA ASN A 466 -21.58 7.65 1.72
C ASN A 466 -20.75 6.37 1.94
N GLN A 467 -19.81 6.36 2.89
CA GLN A 467 -19.10 5.14 3.29
C GLN A 467 -20.03 4.17 4.02
N ILE A 468 -20.94 4.68 4.88
CA ILE A 468 -21.96 3.88 5.56
C ILE A 468 -22.89 3.22 4.54
N GLU A 469 -23.38 4.00 3.57
CA GLU A 469 -24.25 3.50 2.50
C GLU A 469 -23.54 2.46 1.62
N TRP A 470 -22.29 2.71 1.27
CA TRP A 470 -21.45 1.75 0.54
C TRP A 470 -21.26 0.46 1.33
N PHE A 471 -20.95 0.55 2.63
CA PHE A 471 -20.82 -0.63 3.50
C PHE A 471 -22.11 -1.45 3.52
N LEU A 472 -23.27 -0.82 3.71
CA LEU A 472 -24.57 -1.50 3.68
C LEU A 472 -24.85 -2.15 2.32
N GLN A 473 -24.42 -1.51 1.23
CA GLN A 473 -24.52 -2.09 -0.11
C GLN A 473 -23.63 -3.34 -0.24
N GLN A 474 -22.38 -3.28 0.25
CA GLN A 474 -21.50 -4.46 0.25
C GLN A 474 -22.08 -5.59 1.11
N SER A 475 -22.55 -5.26 2.32
CA SER A 475 -23.21 -6.20 3.22
C SER A 475 -24.41 -6.88 2.56
N SER A 476 -25.31 -6.13 1.92
CA SER A 476 -26.50 -6.72 1.28
C SER A 476 -26.18 -7.61 0.07
N SER A 477 -24.99 -7.45 -0.53
CA SER A 477 -24.51 -8.34 -1.60
C SER A 477 -23.94 -9.68 -1.11
N ILE A 478 -23.79 -9.86 0.21
CA ILE A 478 -23.26 -11.09 0.79
C ILE A 478 -24.39 -12.11 0.95
N GLU A 479 -24.24 -13.23 0.27
CA GLU A 479 -25.15 -14.36 0.37
C GLU A 479 -25.09 -15.01 1.76
N SER A 480 -26.26 -15.37 2.29
CA SER A 480 -26.35 -16.21 3.47
C SER A 480 -26.02 -17.66 3.12
N ILE A 481 -25.38 -18.35 4.06
CA ILE A 481 -24.99 -19.75 3.92
C ILE A 481 -25.60 -20.56 5.08
N GLU A 482 -25.60 -21.88 4.94
CA GLU A 482 -25.90 -22.77 6.07
C GLU A 482 -24.72 -22.76 7.05
N ARG A 483 -25.02 -22.49 8.32
CA ARG A 483 -24.06 -22.36 9.41
C ARG A 483 -24.44 -23.31 10.55
N PRO A 484 -23.50 -24.09 11.12
CA PRO A 484 -22.06 -24.13 10.80
C PRO A 484 -21.77 -24.78 9.45
N PHE A 485 -20.76 -24.28 8.74
CA PHE A 485 -20.31 -24.85 7.47
C PHE A 485 -19.73 -26.26 7.65
N GLN A 486 -20.05 -27.14 6.69
CA GLN A 486 -19.47 -28.49 6.61
C GLN A 486 -18.74 -28.65 5.27
N PRO A 487 -17.45 -29.01 5.26
CA PRO A 487 -16.69 -29.15 4.02
C PRO A 487 -17.16 -30.35 3.19
N ASP A 488 -17.15 -30.19 1.87
CA ASP A 488 -17.38 -31.30 0.95
C ASP A 488 -16.21 -32.29 1.02
N THR A 489 -16.45 -33.44 1.66
CA THR A 489 -15.51 -34.57 1.65
C THR A 489 -15.97 -35.62 0.66
N SER A 490 -15.07 -36.05 -0.24
CA SER A 490 -15.36 -37.11 -1.22
C SER A 490 -15.73 -38.45 -0.59
N ASP A 491 -15.40 -38.64 0.69
CA ASP A 491 -15.71 -39.85 1.47
C ASP A 491 -17.06 -39.76 2.22
N GLY A 492 -17.74 -38.61 2.21
CA GLY A 492 -18.90 -38.32 3.07
C GLY A 492 -20.29 -38.53 2.45
N LEU A 493 -20.39 -39.00 1.19
CA LEU A 493 -21.69 -39.20 0.54
C LEU A 493 -22.53 -40.34 1.17
N TRP A 494 -21.91 -41.24 1.95
CA TRP A 494 -22.58 -42.43 2.51
C TRP A 494 -22.56 -42.57 4.04
N GLU A 495 -21.90 -41.68 4.79
CA GLU A 495 -21.98 -41.64 6.27
C GLU A 495 -23.10 -40.71 6.79
N ARG A 496 -24.02 -40.27 5.92
CA ARG A 496 -25.26 -39.60 6.33
C ARG A 496 -26.29 -40.59 6.89
N GLN A 497 -25.94 -41.37 7.91
CA GLN A 497 -26.88 -42.18 8.69
C GLN A 497 -26.23 -42.62 10.02
N SER A 498 -26.61 -41.97 11.13
CA SER A 498 -27.55 -42.58 12.11
C SER A 498 -27.47 -42.08 13.55
N ASP A 499 -26.54 -41.21 13.99
CA ASP A 499 -26.42 -40.93 15.45
C ASP A 499 -25.94 -39.52 15.89
N GLN A 500 -26.14 -38.47 15.09
CA GLN A 500 -25.90 -37.10 15.56
C GLN A 500 -27.19 -36.28 15.53
N ILE A 501 -27.60 -35.76 16.71
CA ILE A 501 -28.59 -34.68 16.82
C ILE A 501 -28.15 -33.61 15.82
N ALA A 502 -28.96 -33.36 14.79
CA ALA A 502 -28.63 -32.34 13.80
C ALA A 502 -28.33 -31.04 14.55
N PRO A 503 -27.14 -30.43 14.41
CA PRO A 503 -26.90 -29.11 14.98
C PRO A 503 -28.02 -28.19 14.49
N MET A 504 -28.51 -27.27 15.32
CA MET A 504 -29.48 -26.27 14.87
C MET A 504 -28.82 -25.46 13.76
N THR A 505 -29.07 -25.82 12.51
CA THR A 505 -28.48 -25.12 11.36
C THR A 505 -29.25 -23.83 11.16
N LYS A 506 -28.51 -22.74 10.99
CA LYS A 506 -29.09 -21.43 10.69
C LYS A 506 -28.64 -20.97 9.31
N HIS A 507 -29.54 -20.27 8.61
CA HIS A 507 -29.22 -19.61 7.35
C HIS A 507 -28.87 -18.15 7.65
N ALA A 508 -27.58 -17.84 7.61
CA ALA A 508 -27.06 -16.52 7.96
C ALA A 508 -25.80 -16.20 7.15
N LYS A 509 -25.50 -14.92 6.98
CA LYS A 509 -24.26 -14.47 6.36
C LYS A 509 -23.04 -14.96 7.14
N PRO A 510 -21.88 -15.10 6.48
CA PRO A 510 -20.60 -15.24 7.16
C PRO A 510 -20.40 -14.19 8.26
N ASN A 511 -19.73 -14.57 9.35
CA ASN A 511 -19.29 -13.58 10.33
C ASN A 511 -18.35 -12.56 9.67
N ALA A 512 -18.37 -11.31 10.16
CA ALA A 512 -17.51 -10.26 9.63
C ALA A 512 -16.68 -9.56 10.71
N LEU A 513 -15.47 -9.12 10.31
CA LEU A 513 -14.64 -8.18 11.04
C LEU A 513 -14.47 -6.90 10.21
N MET A 514 -14.36 -5.76 10.89
CA MET A 514 -14.18 -4.46 10.26
C MET A 514 -12.96 -3.74 10.84
N PHE A 515 -12.17 -3.12 9.99
CA PHE A 515 -10.95 -2.40 10.34
C PHE A 515 -11.04 -0.96 9.84
N PHE A 516 -10.76 -0.02 10.73
CA PHE A 516 -10.50 1.40 10.42
C PHE A 516 -9.71 1.99 11.58
N HIS A 517 -9.00 3.09 11.36
CA HIS A 517 -8.00 3.54 12.33
C HIS A 517 -8.61 4.30 13.52
N ILE A 518 -9.34 5.38 13.27
CA ILE A 518 -9.90 6.25 14.32
C ILE A 518 -11.13 5.57 14.95
N PRO A 519 -11.16 5.35 16.27
CA PRO A 519 -12.25 4.62 16.93
C PRO A 519 -13.57 5.40 16.90
N LEU A 520 -14.68 4.66 16.96
CA LEU A 520 -16.01 5.25 17.12
C LEU A 520 -16.21 5.77 18.55
N GLN A 521 -17.16 6.69 18.72
CA GLN A 521 -17.51 7.25 20.04
C GLN A 521 -18.01 6.15 21.00
N GLU A 522 -18.68 5.14 20.45
CA GLU A 522 -19.24 3.99 21.16
C GLU A 522 -18.18 3.11 21.82
N SER A 523 -16.91 3.18 21.38
CA SER A 523 -15.79 2.47 22.02
C SER A 523 -15.59 2.91 23.48
N TYR A 524 -16.05 4.11 23.81
CA TYR A 524 -16.02 4.71 25.14
C TYR A 524 -17.38 4.66 25.85
N GLY A 525 -18.36 3.97 25.26
CA GLY A 525 -19.70 3.76 25.81
C GLY A 525 -19.73 2.75 26.97
N MET A 526 -20.95 2.52 27.47
CA MET A 526 -21.19 1.52 28.50
C MET A 526 -21.12 0.10 27.90
N PRO A 527 -20.38 -0.84 28.50
CA PRO A 527 -20.33 -2.21 28.01
C PRO A 527 -21.64 -2.96 28.27
N ASP A 528 -21.92 -3.91 27.40
CA ASP A 528 -22.87 -4.98 27.63
C ASP A 528 -22.47 -5.80 28.86
N LYS A 529 -23.40 -6.60 29.38
CA LYS A 529 -23.12 -7.56 30.46
C LYS A 529 -23.37 -8.96 29.97
N ASP A 530 -22.51 -9.90 30.36
CA ASP A 530 -22.77 -11.32 30.13
C ASP A 530 -24.03 -11.71 30.91
N SER A 531 -25.08 -12.15 30.22
CA SER A 531 -26.35 -12.51 30.83
C SER A 531 -26.25 -13.68 31.83
N ARG A 532 -25.19 -14.50 31.72
CA ARG A 532 -24.95 -15.66 32.60
C ARG A 532 -24.28 -15.27 33.91
N THR A 533 -23.38 -14.28 33.88
CA THR A 533 -22.52 -13.92 35.04
C THR A 533 -22.81 -12.53 35.60
N GLY A 534 -23.44 -11.66 34.81
CA GLY A 534 -23.64 -10.24 35.11
C GLY A 534 -22.38 -9.38 34.99
N ALA A 535 -21.24 -9.96 34.60
CA ALA A 535 -19.98 -9.24 34.45
C ALA A 535 -20.01 -8.32 33.22
N PRO A 536 -19.42 -7.12 33.29
CA PRO A 536 -19.27 -6.25 32.12
C PRO A 536 -18.36 -6.91 31.08
N LEU A 537 -18.72 -6.77 29.80
CA LEU A 537 -17.94 -7.24 28.66
C LEU A 537 -17.00 -6.14 28.19
N ASP A 538 -16.02 -5.86 29.04
CA ASP A 538 -14.95 -4.88 28.86
C ASP A 538 -13.66 -5.54 29.37
N ILE A 539 -12.83 -5.99 28.44
CA ILE A 539 -11.71 -6.91 28.72
C ILE A 539 -10.42 -6.29 28.19
N GLY A 540 -9.48 -6.03 29.10
CA GLY A 540 -8.19 -5.40 28.82
C GLY A 540 -8.01 -4.09 29.58
N LEU A 541 -7.00 -3.33 29.18
CA LEU A 541 -6.63 -2.04 29.76
C LEU A 541 -7.23 -0.89 28.94
N HIS A 542 -7.95 -0.01 29.62
CA HIS A 542 -8.54 1.20 29.06
C HIS A 542 -8.34 2.40 29.98
N GLY A 543 -8.62 3.61 29.47
CA GLY A 543 -8.55 4.85 30.25
C GLY A 543 -7.14 5.29 30.63
N LEU A 544 -6.12 4.71 29.98
CA LEU A 544 -4.73 5.14 30.11
C LEU A 544 -4.41 6.40 29.28
N GLU A 545 -5.26 6.70 28.30
CA GLU A 545 -5.27 7.91 27.50
C GLU A 545 -6.71 8.45 27.33
N GLY A 546 -6.84 9.68 26.84
CA GLY A 546 -8.15 10.29 26.59
C GLY A 546 -8.86 9.70 25.38
N PRO A 547 -10.18 9.94 25.20
CA PRO A 547 -10.91 9.41 24.05
C PRO A 547 -10.32 9.91 22.72
N GLY A 548 -9.83 8.98 21.89
CA GLY A 548 -9.30 9.24 20.55
C GLY A 548 -10.36 9.26 19.44
N SER A 549 -11.65 9.17 19.76
CA SER A 549 -12.71 9.23 18.75
C SER A 549 -12.89 10.63 18.18
N ALA A 550 -13.37 10.71 16.94
CA ALA A 550 -13.84 11.97 16.37
C ALA A 550 -14.97 12.61 17.21
N LYS A 551 -15.03 13.95 17.22
CA LYS A 551 -16.08 14.69 17.94
C LYS A 551 -17.44 14.65 17.22
N LYS A 552 -17.43 14.36 15.92
CA LYS A 552 -18.62 14.25 15.07
C LYS A 552 -18.76 12.82 14.58
N SER A 553 -19.97 12.48 14.15
CA SER A 553 -20.31 11.18 13.59
C SER A 553 -21.48 11.34 12.62
N ASP A 554 -21.42 10.62 11.50
CA ASP A 554 -22.55 10.45 10.58
C ASP A 554 -23.42 9.24 10.96
N GLY A 555 -23.00 8.49 11.98
CA GLY A 555 -23.78 7.41 12.56
C GLY A 555 -23.37 6.00 12.11
N MET A 556 -22.07 5.75 11.94
CA MET A 556 -21.59 4.43 11.47
C MET A 556 -22.05 3.29 12.38
N PHE A 557 -22.11 3.51 13.69
CA PHE A 557 -22.54 2.50 14.63
C PHE A 557 -24.04 2.17 14.46
N GLU A 558 -24.91 3.16 14.61
CA GLU A 558 -26.36 2.95 14.64
C GLU A 558 -27.01 2.82 13.26
N LYS A 559 -26.45 3.45 12.23
CA LYS A 559 -26.97 3.40 10.86
C LYS A 559 -26.24 2.38 9.99
N GLY A 560 -25.00 2.03 10.32
CA GLY A 560 -24.23 0.98 9.65
C GLY A 560 -24.31 -0.34 10.40
N LEU A 561 -23.51 -0.48 11.46
CA LEU A 561 -23.25 -1.77 12.13
C LEU A 561 -24.53 -2.43 12.65
N LEU A 562 -25.41 -1.69 13.33
CA LEU A 562 -26.66 -2.24 13.86
C LEU A 562 -27.73 -2.49 12.78
N LYS A 563 -27.52 -2.01 11.55
CA LYS A 563 -28.44 -2.25 10.42
C LYS A 563 -28.00 -3.42 9.56
N ALA A 564 -26.70 -3.71 9.52
CA ALA A 564 -26.15 -4.88 8.83
C ALA A 564 -26.30 -6.13 9.71
N LEU A 565 -27.42 -6.84 9.54
CA LEU A 565 -27.72 -8.05 10.32
C LEU A 565 -27.21 -9.33 9.64
N GLU A 566 -26.87 -10.34 10.44
CA GLU A 566 -26.43 -11.63 9.91
C GLU A 566 -27.57 -12.43 9.25
N SER A 567 -28.83 -12.15 9.61
CA SER A 567 -30.01 -12.78 9.01
C SER A 567 -31.11 -11.75 8.81
N GLU A 568 -31.77 -11.79 7.65
CA GLU A 568 -32.94 -10.94 7.35
C GLU A 568 -34.23 -11.45 8.02
N HIS A 569 -34.21 -12.69 8.51
CA HIS A 569 -35.38 -13.29 9.15
C HIS A 569 -35.55 -12.78 10.58
N LYS A 570 -36.71 -12.16 10.86
CA LYS A 570 -37.11 -11.68 12.20
C LYS A 570 -37.02 -12.73 13.32
N ALA A 571 -37.00 -14.02 12.97
CA ALA A 571 -36.87 -15.12 13.92
C ALA A 571 -35.43 -15.35 14.41
N GLY A 572 -34.41 -14.82 13.72
CA GLY A 572 -32.97 -15.01 14.03
C GLY A 572 -32.37 -13.96 14.98
N GLY A 573 -33.19 -13.14 15.62
CA GLY A 573 -32.70 -12.02 16.45
C GLY A 573 -32.20 -10.83 15.62
N ALA A 574 -31.91 -9.72 16.29
CA ALA A 574 -31.34 -8.52 15.67
C ALA A 574 -29.80 -8.55 15.83
N ILE A 575 -29.19 -9.66 15.43
CA ILE A 575 -27.75 -9.90 15.62
C ILE A 575 -26.97 -9.24 14.46
N PRO A 576 -26.01 -8.33 14.74
CA PRO A 576 -25.17 -7.72 13.71
C PRO A 576 -24.29 -8.76 12.97
N GLU A 577 -24.06 -8.59 11.67
CA GLU A 577 -23.15 -9.43 10.90
C GLU A 577 -21.68 -9.18 11.28
N VAL A 578 -21.35 -7.91 11.55
CA VAL A 578 -20.02 -7.48 11.99
C VAL A 578 -19.91 -7.77 13.48
N LYS A 579 -19.04 -8.71 13.80
CA LYS A 579 -18.82 -9.15 15.19
C LYS A 579 -17.77 -8.30 15.89
N VAL A 580 -16.79 -7.83 15.13
CA VAL A 580 -15.65 -7.07 15.65
C VAL A 580 -15.38 -5.87 14.76
N VAL A 581 -15.22 -4.72 15.39
CA VAL A 581 -14.57 -3.54 14.84
C VAL A 581 -13.21 -3.40 15.52
N ALA A 582 -12.15 -3.33 14.73
CA ALA A 582 -10.78 -3.24 15.22
C ALA A 582 -10.15 -1.89 14.82
N ASN A 583 -9.56 -1.21 15.80
CA ASN A 583 -8.98 0.12 15.68
C ASN A 583 -7.51 0.16 16.09
N GLY A 584 -6.77 1.15 15.56
CA GLY A 584 -5.46 1.57 16.06
C GLY A 584 -5.61 2.84 16.88
N HIS A 585 -4.82 3.88 16.56
CA HIS A 585 -4.94 5.28 16.97
C HIS A 585 -4.70 5.59 18.45
N CYS A 586 -5.22 4.74 19.33
CA CYS A 586 -5.02 4.79 20.76
C CYS A 586 -3.90 3.81 21.10
N HIS A 587 -2.76 4.34 21.52
CA HIS A 587 -1.50 3.60 21.55
C HIS A 587 -1.27 2.81 22.83
N ILE A 588 -2.00 3.13 23.90
CA ILE A 588 -1.91 2.45 25.20
C ILE A 588 -3.28 1.95 25.68
N THR A 589 -4.31 2.08 24.84
CA THR A 589 -5.61 1.46 25.00
C THR A 589 -5.62 0.15 24.22
N GLU A 590 -6.04 -0.92 24.86
CA GLU A 590 -5.96 -2.27 24.30
C GLU A 590 -7.15 -3.14 24.68
N ASP A 591 -8.21 -2.54 25.25
CA ASP A 591 -9.42 -3.27 25.59
C ASP A 591 -10.20 -3.69 24.35
N CYS A 592 -11.02 -4.71 24.56
CA CYS A 592 -12.15 -5.05 23.72
C CYS A 592 -13.41 -4.88 24.54
N LYS A 593 -14.32 -4.06 24.04
CA LYS A 593 -15.58 -3.74 24.69
C LYS A 593 -16.76 -4.15 23.81
N ARG A 594 -17.70 -4.93 24.36
CA ARG A 594 -18.95 -5.23 23.63
C ARG A 594 -19.98 -4.15 23.93
N VAL A 595 -20.50 -3.52 22.87
CA VAL A 595 -21.58 -2.54 22.94
C VAL A 595 -22.65 -2.97 21.95
N GLN A 596 -23.87 -3.20 22.44
CA GLN A 596 -25.01 -3.61 21.60
C GLN A 596 -24.65 -4.76 20.65
N ASP A 597 -24.06 -5.83 21.20
CA ASP A 597 -23.68 -7.06 20.50
C ASP A 597 -22.51 -6.94 19.49
N VAL A 598 -21.85 -5.78 19.38
CA VAL A 598 -20.64 -5.56 18.57
C VAL A 598 -19.42 -5.36 19.47
N TRP A 599 -18.32 -6.08 19.21
CA TRP A 599 -17.05 -5.86 19.90
C TRP A 599 -16.24 -4.73 19.24
N LEU A 600 -15.82 -3.76 20.04
CA LEU A 600 -14.96 -2.64 19.66
C LEU A 600 -13.59 -2.88 20.32
N CYS A 601 -12.57 -3.15 19.52
CA CYS A 601 -11.27 -3.65 19.98
C CYS A 601 -10.11 -2.77 19.54
N PHE A 602 -9.23 -2.40 20.46
CA PHE A 602 -8.01 -1.66 20.16
C PHE A 602 -6.81 -2.58 19.91
N GLY A 603 -5.92 -2.20 18.99
CA GLY A 603 -4.73 -2.97 18.63
C GLY A 603 -3.60 -2.95 19.66
N GLY A 604 -3.52 -1.90 20.50
CA GLY A 604 -2.62 -1.81 21.65
C GLY A 604 -1.19 -1.33 21.37
N GLY A 605 -0.92 -0.67 20.23
CA GLY A 605 0.35 0.05 19.95
C GLY A 605 1.61 -0.83 19.96
N GLY A 606 1.94 -1.44 18.82
CA GLY A 606 2.98 -2.48 18.72
C GLY A 606 4.40 -2.00 18.44
N SER A 607 4.65 -0.69 18.35
CA SER A 607 5.91 -0.14 17.80
C SER A 607 6.72 0.64 18.81
N TYR A 608 8.05 0.53 18.75
CA TYR A 608 8.96 1.41 19.50
C TYR A 608 9.03 2.84 18.95
N SER A 609 8.58 3.07 17.71
CA SER A 609 8.47 4.39 17.10
C SER A 609 7.12 5.06 17.41
N GLY A 610 6.09 4.25 17.73
CA GLY A 610 4.79 4.72 18.16
C GLY A 610 4.81 5.29 19.58
N TYR A 611 3.92 6.25 19.87
CA TYR A 611 3.68 6.73 21.23
C TYR A 611 3.42 5.56 22.18
N GLY A 612 3.82 5.69 23.44
CA GLY A 612 3.62 4.62 24.41
C GLY A 612 3.61 5.17 25.83
N LYS A 613 3.97 4.30 26.77
CA LYS A 613 4.18 4.67 28.15
C LYS A 613 5.23 3.75 28.74
N VAL A 614 6.21 4.31 29.43
CA VAL A 614 7.22 3.52 30.14
C VAL A 614 6.54 2.53 31.08
N GLY A 615 6.85 1.24 30.90
CA GLY A 615 6.23 0.12 31.64
C GLY A 615 4.95 -0.45 31.02
N PHE A 616 4.52 0.04 29.86
CA PHE A 616 3.49 -0.59 29.05
C PHE A 616 4.13 -1.35 27.89
N ASP A 617 4.03 -2.68 27.94
CA ASP A 617 4.64 -3.53 26.93
C ASP A 617 4.04 -3.29 25.54
N ARG A 618 4.91 -3.22 24.52
CA ARG A 618 4.49 -3.27 23.11
C ARG A 618 3.78 -4.59 22.85
N ARG A 619 2.66 -4.55 22.14
CA ARG A 619 1.83 -5.74 21.93
C ARG A 619 1.10 -5.72 20.60
N PHE A 620 0.68 -6.90 20.16
CA PHE A 620 -0.07 -7.12 18.93
C PHE A 620 -1.29 -7.96 19.24
N ARG A 621 -2.44 -7.59 18.66
CA ARG A 621 -3.67 -8.35 18.81
C ARG A 621 -3.75 -9.46 17.78
N VAL A 622 -4.16 -10.64 18.22
CA VAL A 622 -4.45 -11.78 17.36
C VAL A 622 -5.95 -12.05 17.37
N TYR A 623 -6.48 -12.37 16.19
CA TYR A 623 -7.79 -12.98 16.02
C TYR A 623 -7.59 -14.40 15.50
N ASP A 624 -7.89 -15.39 16.34
CA ASP A 624 -7.83 -16.81 16.00
C ASP A 624 -9.25 -17.28 15.67
N ILE A 625 -9.49 -17.49 14.38
CA ILE A 625 -10.81 -17.80 13.84
C ILE A 625 -10.82 -19.29 13.53
N SER A 626 -11.80 -20.00 14.09
CA SER A 626 -11.90 -21.45 14.00
C SER A 626 -13.31 -21.88 13.65
N ASN A 627 -13.48 -23.18 13.39
CA ASN A 627 -14.74 -23.77 12.98
C ASN A 627 -15.31 -23.08 11.73
N TYR A 628 -14.45 -22.85 10.73
CA TYR A 628 -14.85 -22.29 9.43
C TYR A 628 -15.54 -20.92 9.54
N GLY A 629 -15.09 -20.08 10.47
CA GLY A 629 -15.61 -18.72 10.67
C GLY A 629 -16.63 -18.60 11.81
N GLU A 630 -17.08 -19.69 12.42
CA GLU A 630 -18.09 -19.66 13.49
C GLU A 630 -17.56 -19.09 14.80
N THR A 631 -16.31 -19.39 15.15
CA THR A 631 -15.71 -18.99 16.42
C THR A 631 -14.61 -17.96 16.20
N ILE A 632 -14.74 -16.80 16.83
CA ILE A 632 -13.73 -15.74 16.81
C ILE A 632 -13.17 -15.61 18.23
N LYS A 633 -11.91 -15.97 18.41
CA LYS A 633 -11.16 -15.80 19.66
C LYS A 633 -10.15 -14.67 19.50
N THR A 634 -9.89 -13.91 20.55
CA THR A 634 -8.83 -12.90 20.55
C THR A 634 -7.94 -13.01 21.78
N TYR A 635 -6.71 -12.53 21.63
CA TYR A 635 -5.72 -12.33 22.68
C TYR A 635 -4.69 -11.30 22.19
N LYS A 636 -3.79 -10.86 23.07
CA LYS A 636 -2.64 -10.04 22.71
C LYS A 636 -1.35 -10.79 23.01
N ARG A 637 -0.35 -10.65 22.14
CA ARG A 637 1.04 -11.06 22.42
C ARG A 637 1.91 -9.84 22.67
N THR A 638 2.64 -9.84 23.79
CA THR A 638 3.55 -8.74 24.14
C THR A 638 4.95 -8.93 23.58
N GLU A 639 5.79 -7.90 23.69
CA GLU A 639 7.21 -7.94 23.34
C GLU A 639 8.02 -8.99 24.14
N HIS A 640 7.50 -9.41 25.28
CA HIS A 640 8.06 -10.47 26.14
C HIS A 640 7.46 -11.85 25.87
N ASP A 641 6.71 -12.01 24.78
CA ASP A 641 6.03 -13.27 24.38
C ASP A 641 4.94 -13.75 25.33
N GLU A 642 4.45 -12.87 26.20
CA GLU A 642 3.31 -13.15 27.08
C GLU A 642 2.00 -13.07 26.29
N VAL A 643 1.07 -13.98 26.58
CA VAL A 643 -0.29 -13.95 26.04
C VAL A 643 -1.22 -13.37 27.08
N LEU A 644 -1.88 -12.27 26.74
CA LEU A 644 -2.78 -11.53 27.62
C LEU A 644 -4.21 -11.57 27.10
N ASP A 645 -5.15 -11.58 28.05
CA ASP A 645 -6.60 -11.41 27.83
C ASP A 645 -7.15 -12.30 26.71
N GLU A 646 -7.00 -13.60 26.89
CA GLU A 646 -7.52 -14.61 25.98
C GLU A 646 -9.02 -14.86 26.23
N PHE A 647 -9.88 -14.63 25.23
CA PHE A 647 -11.32 -14.90 25.32
C PHE A 647 -12.02 -15.01 23.95
N VAL A 648 -13.26 -15.51 23.96
CA VAL A 648 -14.08 -15.75 22.76
C VAL A 648 -15.06 -14.59 22.54
N LEU A 649 -14.97 -13.94 21.38
CA LEU A 649 -15.80 -12.81 20.96
C LEU A 649 -17.14 -13.27 20.37
N ALA A 650 -17.11 -14.33 19.56
CA ALA A 650 -18.29 -14.88 18.89
C ALA A 650 -18.17 -16.40 18.75
N GLY A 651 -19.31 -17.11 18.71
CA GLY A 651 -19.37 -18.56 18.56
C GLY A 651 -19.38 -19.32 19.89
N SER A 652 -18.99 -20.59 19.85
CA SER A 652 -19.05 -21.47 21.02
C SER A 652 -18.15 -20.95 22.15
N GLY A 653 -18.74 -20.74 23.32
CA GLY A 653 -18.04 -20.20 24.50
C GLY A 653 -18.12 -18.67 24.67
N ALA A 654 -18.60 -17.93 23.66
CA ALA A 654 -18.84 -16.49 23.78
C ALA A 654 -19.99 -16.19 24.77
N ALA A 655 -20.02 -14.96 25.29
CA ALA A 655 -21.18 -14.46 26.02
C ALA A 655 -22.41 -14.37 25.09
N PRO A 656 -23.62 -14.77 25.53
CA PRO A 656 -24.82 -14.69 24.70
C PRO A 656 -25.07 -13.28 24.18
N TYR A 657 -25.72 -13.17 23.01
CA TYR A 657 -26.15 -11.88 22.50
C TYR A 657 -27.30 -11.33 23.35
N ASN A 658 -27.46 -10.00 23.41
CA ASN A 658 -28.54 -9.37 24.18
C ASN A 658 -29.93 -9.67 23.61
N SER A 659 -29.99 -10.03 22.33
CA SER A 659 -31.22 -10.35 21.60
C SER A 659 -31.61 -11.83 21.60
N GLU A 660 -30.82 -12.70 22.26
CA GLU A 660 -31.08 -14.14 22.42
C GLU A 660 -31.82 -14.50 23.71
#